data_AF-C9LHY2-F1
#
_entry.id   AF-C9LHY2-F1
#
_cell.length_a   1.000
_cell.length_b   1.000
_cell.length_c   1.000
_cell.angle_alpha   90.00
_cell.angle_beta   90.00
_cell.angle_gamma   90.00
#
_symmetry.space_group_name_H-M   'P 1'
#
loop_
_entity.id
_entity.type
_entity.pdbx_description
1 polymer ?
#
loop_
_entity_poly.entity_id
_entity_poly.type
_entity_poly.pdbx_seq_one_letter_code
_entity_poly.pdbx_strand_id
1 'polypeptide(L)'
;MKLKPFGRLASLLIATLLFALPTLTAHAQGNILSICGKALNSTDNYSDIKRDGLSAGTISYDEATKTLTLDNVVLEYNVGGYVPLAAINSGIKDLTIKVIGTNKVSGNKSAIILSEADATITGEGSLELTSSNGMGIYAFGSVVTIKDCNVKLEGRVGFMGEDPLAKTGLIVKRSNVTLKGSLNAASYFFKFELEGCSIVKPEGAQFVKAGRGIMLNGELVSECEIKTADTKAPTVADPTITVGQIGERSIALSWNKATDETTAQSDLLYTVYYKKNTAASYANSPTLKDADTYTLTELDPETTYQFFVTASDAAGNSVDYTEGEATTTSGVLSYNITINGTAITNKNADNVTGEWLKEGKISYDSQSKTLKLKDVKLESANEGIVSSEPELAIELTGKNYVHTTDVAVKLQQTDVTFKGLGEIEITADNAAAIALNNAALTIDQCALKAKGKYGIQGNDVDKDSIIIKEALISVEGSEGSICQISNISAKGCKITKPRKAIFDPAKRCVTLNGELVKTEVIIQPADVNPPTLKDPVVKVGQIMGKTIMIYWELASDDVSKQKDLRYIVFYKKDGATEYMQSDTLLNKDGYVMQDLEMSTKYSFYVKVLDEADNETDYFPNYATTNTTIPYDITIGGEQITSDNADNIKGKWLKSGKVYFDAPTKTLTFENAEIEAKTYGVLSQTENLKIELIGDNKIFSDRWSTLYLSKNTAIYGEGSLNLETTANCGIFLPGSSLTLEGCSVSAKGQWGVAGGDAAEAGKLFIKNAQLTAEGSDGSICDITELRLEGSYIKEPVGAAFDADLKGVALGGQIVTEAVNIVRLSDGIANAELDKTNALSAVYTLSGTKLSTPINKLNKGIYIVNGKKLIVK
;
A
#
# COMPACT_ATOMS: atom_id res chain seq x y z
N MET A 1 25.77 65.52 25.10
CA MET A 1 24.62 66.42 24.90
C MET A 1 24.99 67.80 25.45
N LYS A 2 24.74 68.88 24.70
CA LYS A 2 25.21 70.25 24.97
C LYS A 2 24.79 70.76 26.35
N LEU A 3 25.73 71.23 27.17
CA LEU A 3 25.44 72.04 28.36
C LEU A 3 24.90 73.41 27.93
N LYS A 4 23.74 73.79 28.48
CA LYS A 4 23.26 75.18 28.55
C LYS A 4 23.55 75.72 29.96
N PRO A 5 24.04 76.96 30.11
CA PRO A 5 24.16 77.60 31.42
C PRO A 5 22.87 78.33 31.75
N PHE A 6 22.38 78.20 32.98
CA PHE A 6 21.34 79.08 33.52
C PHE A 6 21.79 79.66 34.88
N GLY A 7 21.97 80.98 34.88
CA GLY A 7 21.30 81.87 35.83
C GLY A 7 21.82 81.93 37.27
N ARG A 8 22.69 82.90 37.54
CA ARG A 8 22.74 83.59 38.84
C ARG A 8 21.44 84.39 39.04
N LEU A 9 20.77 84.23 40.19
CA LEU A 9 20.12 85.29 40.97
C LEU A 9 19.31 84.66 42.13
N ALA A 10 19.79 84.83 43.37
CA ALA A 10 19.00 85.12 44.57
C ALA A 10 19.90 85.01 45.81
N SER A 11 20.55 86.12 46.11
CA SER A 11 21.01 86.49 47.44
C SER A 11 19.86 86.39 48.45
N LEU A 12 20.04 85.67 49.55
CA LEU A 12 19.40 86.00 50.81
C LEU A 12 20.37 85.77 51.98
N LEU A 13 20.69 86.88 52.64
CA LEU A 13 21.28 87.04 53.96
C LEU A 13 21.06 85.84 54.90
N ILE A 14 22.16 85.27 55.42
CA ILE A 14 22.33 85.16 56.88
C ILE A 14 23.73 85.70 57.19
N ALA A 15 23.76 87.00 57.45
CA ALA A 15 24.90 87.67 58.06
C ALA A 15 25.07 87.15 59.50
N THR A 16 26.28 86.71 59.81
CA THR A 16 27.00 87.03 61.04
C THR A 16 26.16 87.63 62.17
N LEU A 17 25.73 86.81 63.11
CA LEU A 17 25.79 87.21 64.52
C LEU A 17 27.10 86.67 65.09
N LEU A 18 28.16 87.49 64.92
CA LEU A 18 29.26 87.53 65.87
C LEU A 18 28.65 87.83 67.23
N PHE A 19 28.49 86.81 68.08
CA PHE A 19 28.40 87.03 69.51
C PHE A 19 29.81 87.03 70.06
N ALA A 20 30.30 88.24 70.36
CA ALA A 20 31.38 88.43 71.30
C ALA A 20 30.93 87.85 72.65
N LEU A 21 31.43 86.65 72.98
CA LEU A 21 31.48 86.20 74.35
C LEU A 21 32.71 86.85 75.02
N PRO A 22 32.60 87.34 76.26
CA PRO A 22 33.72 87.85 77.00
C PRO A 22 34.80 86.77 77.13
N THR A 23 36.05 87.19 77.04
CA THR A 23 37.22 86.42 77.47
C THR A 23 37.06 85.99 78.93
N LEU A 24 36.44 84.83 79.17
CA LEU A 24 36.81 84.00 80.30
C LEU A 24 38.03 83.20 79.84
N THR A 25 39.18 83.60 80.37
CA THR A 25 40.45 82.86 80.44
C THR A 25 40.43 81.48 79.81
N ALA A 26 41.19 81.33 78.72
CA ALA A 26 41.79 80.07 78.33
C ALA A 26 42.40 79.37 79.56
N HIS A 27 41.66 78.44 80.15
CA HIS A 27 42.17 77.44 81.08
C HIS A 27 42.11 76.11 80.32
N ALA A 28 43.28 75.67 79.84
CA ALA A 28 43.60 74.29 79.43
C ALA A 28 42.52 73.52 78.63
N GLN A 29 42.09 74.06 77.50
CA GLN A 29 41.15 73.36 76.61
C GLN A 29 41.94 72.38 75.73
N GLY A 30 41.84 71.07 76.01
CA GLY A 30 42.46 70.06 75.14
C GLY A 30 42.63 68.64 75.67
N ASN A 31 42.20 68.29 76.89
CA ASN A 31 42.31 66.91 77.42
C ASN A 31 41.28 66.57 78.52
N ILE A 32 40.13 67.25 78.57
CA ILE A 32 39.13 67.05 79.63
C ILE A 32 37.98 66.18 79.10
N LEU A 33 37.56 65.19 79.87
CA LEU A 33 36.31 64.45 79.69
C LEU A 33 35.32 64.89 80.78
N SER A 34 34.14 65.34 80.36
CA SER A 34 33.05 65.79 81.24
C SER A 34 31.77 65.04 80.92
N ILE A 35 31.02 64.69 81.96
CA ILE A 35 29.75 63.98 81.85
C ILE A 35 28.72 64.76 82.67
N CYS A 36 27.57 65.08 82.05
CA CYS A 36 26.51 65.95 82.57
C CYS A 36 27.03 67.27 83.17
N GLY A 37 27.93 67.96 82.44
CA GLY A 37 28.48 69.24 82.86
C GLY A 37 29.59 69.17 83.92
N LYS A 38 29.88 67.99 84.49
CA LYS A 38 30.94 67.80 85.50
C LYS A 38 32.17 67.12 84.91
N ALA A 39 33.28 67.85 84.85
CA ALA A 39 34.60 67.33 84.45
C ALA A 39 35.05 66.20 85.39
N LEU A 40 35.57 65.12 84.80
CA LEU A 40 36.23 64.05 85.54
C LEU A 40 37.49 64.60 86.22
N ASN A 41 37.71 64.18 87.45
CA ASN A 41 38.90 64.53 88.23
C ASN A 41 39.29 63.37 89.15
N SER A 42 40.43 63.51 89.84
CA SER A 42 41.01 62.48 90.69
C SER A 42 40.16 62.03 91.89
N THR A 43 39.02 62.69 92.16
CA THR A 43 38.07 62.28 93.20
C THR A 43 36.91 61.43 92.69
N ASP A 44 36.72 61.30 91.36
CA ASP A 44 35.70 60.44 90.78
C ASP A 44 36.14 58.95 90.82
N ASN A 45 35.19 58.04 91.09
CA ASN A 45 35.44 56.60 90.93
C ASN A 45 35.31 56.22 89.45
N TYR A 46 36.45 56.09 88.77
CA TYR A 46 36.48 55.77 87.34
C TYR A 46 35.94 54.39 86.96
N SER A 47 35.86 53.44 87.91
CA SER A 47 35.22 52.14 87.64
C SER A 47 33.68 52.23 87.63
N ASP A 48 33.10 53.28 88.21
CA ASP A 48 31.65 53.49 88.31
C ASP A 48 31.34 54.98 88.56
N ILE A 49 31.37 55.76 87.47
CA ILE A 49 31.18 57.21 87.47
C ILE A 49 29.70 57.52 87.71
N LYS A 50 29.43 58.23 88.81
CA LYS A 50 28.08 58.73 89.13
C LYS A 50 27.88 60.16 88.65
N ARG A 51 26.73 60.42 88.03
CA ARG A 51 26.31 61.74 87.56
C ARG A 51 24.81 61.91 87.74
N ASP A 52 24.39 63.15 87.94
CA ASP A 52 22.98 63.49 87.97
C ASP A 52 22.35 63.21 86.60
N GLY A 53 21.24 62.48 86.62
CA GLY A 53 20.55 62.01 85.41
C GLY A 53 20.90 60.59 84.97
N LEU A 54 21.87 59.91 85.58
CA LEU A 54 22.10 58.48 85.36
C LEU A 54 21.04 57.67 86.11
N SER A 55 20.14 57.02 85.36
CA SER A 55 19.00 56.27 85.91
C SER A 55 19.13 54.74 85.77
N ALA A 56 19.97 54.26 84.85
CA ALA A 56 20.29 52.85 84.70
C ALA A 56 21.70 52.66 84.10
N GLY A 57 22.27 51.48 84.28
CA GLY A 57 23.57 51.08 83.72
C GLY A 57 24.78 51.62 84.47
N THR A 58 25.96 51.36 83.91
CA THR A 58 27.25 51.74 84.48
C THR A 58 28.06 52.55 83.47
N ILE A 59 28.63 53.65 83.94
CA ILE A 59 29.59 54.47 83.20
C ILE A 59 30.96 54.25 83.84
N SER A 60 31.96 53.85 83.06
CA SER A 60 33.34 53.72 83.56
C SER A 60 34.34 54.35 82.59
N TYR A 61 35.49 54.78 83.10
CA TYR A 61 36.54 55.41 82.30
C TYR A 61 37.90 54.80 82.62
N ASP A 62 38.62 54.35 81.61
CA ASP A 62 40.01 53.91 81.71
C ASP A 62 40.91 54.98 81.11
N GLU A 63 41.70 55.65 81.97
CA GLU A 63 42.64 56.69 81.56
C GLU A 63 43.76 56.18 80.66
N ALA A 64 44.25 54.96 80.87
CA ALA A 64 45.39 54.42 80.15
C ALA A 64 45.01 54.11 78.70
N THR A 65 43.80 53.56 78.50
CA THR A 65 43.28 53.23 77.17
C THR A 65 42.42 54.35 76.57
N LYS A 66 42.14 55.42 77.33
CA LYS A 66 41.20 56.49 76.99
C LYS A 66 39.83 55.95 76.60
N THR A 67 39.34 54.97 77.36
CA THR A 67 38.09 54.28 77.05
C THR A 67 37.00 54.66 78.03
N LEU A 68 35.98 55.37 77.56
CA LEU A 68 34.70 55.56 78.26
C LEU A 68 33.79 54.38 77.91
N THR A 69 33.46 53.53 78.87
CA THR A 69 32.51 52.43 78.66
C THR A 69 31.11 52.82 79.13
N LEU A 70 30.12 52.63 78.26
CA LEU A 70 28.70 52.74 78.54
C LEU A 70 28.11 51.32 78.48
N ASP A 71 27.67 50.81 79.63
CA ASP A 71 27.04 49.50 79.74
C ASP A 71 25.60 49.64 80.22
N ASN A 72 24.64 49.40 79.31
CA ASN A 72 23.19 49.53 79.54
C ASN A 72 22.77 50.89 80.16
N VAL A 73 23.48 51.96 79.79
CA VAL A 73 23.32 53.30 80.37
C VAL A 73 22.01 53.93 79.94
N VAL A 74 21.26 54.49 80.88
CA VAL A 74 20.18 55.46 80.61
C VAL A 74 20.53 56.76 81.30
N LEU A 75 20.93 57.77 80.53
CA LEU A 75 21.41 59.06 81.01
C LEU A 75 20.57 60.21 80.44
N GLU A 76 20.12 61.12 81.29
CA GLU A 76 19.33 62.30 80.90
C GLU A 76 20.01 63.60 81.37
N TYR A 77 20.20 64.54 80.45
CA TYR A 77 20.84 65.83 80.73
C TYR A 77 19.99 66.99 80.21
N ASN A 78 19.16 67.55 81.10
CA ASN A 78 18.29 68.68 80.81
C ASN A 78 18.78 69.93 81.53
N VAL A 79 19.25 70.93 80.79
CA VAL A 79 19.73 72.20 81.36
C VAL A 79 18.91 73.40 80.91
N GLY A 80 18.77 74.38 81.80
CA GLY A 80 18.12 75.67 81.52
C GLY A 80 19.13 76.72 81.05
N GLY A 81 18.93 77.29 79.86
CA GLY A 81 19.78 78.35 79.28
C GLY A 81 20.50 77.94 78.00
N TYR A 82 20.92 78.90 77.17
CA TYR A 82 21.72 78.68 75.96
C TYR A 82 23.21 78.71 76.33
N VAL A 83 23.81 77.54 76.55
CA VAL A 83 25.28 77.39 76.72
C VAL A 83 25.71 76.02 76.16
N PRO A 84 26.92 75.90 75.60
CA PRO A 84 27.38 74.67 74.93
C PRO A 84 27.77 73.62 75.98
N LEU A 85 26.78 72.97 76.59
CA LEU A 85 27.00 71.88 77.54
C LEU A 85 26.48 70.58 76.96
N ALA A 86 27.35 69.65 76.60
CA ALA A 86 26.93 68.32 76.17
C ALA A 86 26.76 67.34 77.35
N ALA A 87 25.93 66.31 77.16
CA ALA A 87 25.81 65.23 78.15
C ALA A 87 27.13 64.48 78.32
N ILE A 88 27.89 64.32 77.23
CA ILE A 88 29.27 63.87 77.24
C ILE A 88 30.08 64.88 76.41
N ASN A 89 31.08 65.52 77.02
CA ASN A 89 31.99 66.44 76.35
C ASN A 89 33.43 65.92 76.49
N SER A 90 34.15 65.78 75.38
CA SER A 90 35.54 65.33 75.39
C SER A 90 36.44 66.14 74.47
N GLY A 91 37.53 66.65 75.05
CA GLY A 91 38.72 67.10 74.31
C GLY A 91 39.83 66.06 74.25
N ILE A 92 39.62 64.85 74.75
CA ILE A 92 40.63 63.79 74.78
C ILE A 92 40.85 63.25 73.37
N LYS A 93 42.07 63.41 72.85
CA LYS A 93 42.46 62.87 71.55
C LYS A 93 42.42 61.34 71.56
N ASP A 94 41.74 60.77 70.56
CA ASP A 94 41.55 59.34 70.33
C ASP A 94 40.71 58.66 71.44
N LEU A 95 39.73 59.38 72.01
CA LEU A 95 38.81 58.80 72.98
C LEU A 95 38.02 57.63 72.34
N THR A 96 37.97 56.49 73.02
CA THR A 96 37.07 55.39 72.68
C THR A 96 35.84 55.43 73.58
N ILE A 97 34.65 55.50 72.99
CA ILE A 97 33.36 55.29 73.67
C ILE A 97 32.92 53.86 73.35
N LYS A 98 33.13 52.95 74.31
CA LYS A 98 32.77 51.54 74.19
C LYS A 98 31.33 51.34 74.65
N VAL A 99 30.47 50.80 73.79
CA VAL A 99 29.05 50.56 74.07
C VAL A 99 28.78 49.07 74.23
N ILE A 100 28.16 48.71 75.36
CA ILE A 100 27.77 47.34 75.72
C ILE A 100 26.27 47.35 76.05
N GLY A 101 25.52 46.35 75.59
CA GLY A 101 24.07 46.29 75.78
C GLY A 101 23.33 47.42 75.07
N THR A 102 22.24 47.92 75.66
CA THR A 102 21.43 49.01 75.08
C THR A 102 21.59 50.29 75.86
N ASN A 103 22.19 51.30 75.25
CA ASN A 103 22.49 52.58 75.88
C ASN A 103 21.63 53.69 75.29
N LYS A 104 21.14 54.58 76.14
CA LYS A 104 20.34 55.75 75.79
C LYS A 104 20.85 56.97 76.53
N VAL A 105 21.18 58.01 75.78
CA VAL A 105 21.55 59.32 76.34
C VAL A 105 20.67 60.38 75.73
N SER A 106 20.01 61.18 76.57
CA SER A 106 19.02 62.17 76.14
C SER A 106 19.23 63.55 76.75
N GLY A 107 18.73 64.59 76.09
CA GLY A 107 18.80 65.97 76.56
C GLY A 107 17.90 66.93 75.78
N ASN A 108 17.73 68.16 76.25
CA ASN A 108 16.67 69.05 75.74
C ASN A 108 17.15 70.20 74.83
N LYS A 109 18.37 70.71 75.00
CA LYS A 109 18.82 71.97 74.35
C LYS A 109 20.25 71.98 73.83
N SER A 110 21.00 70.89 74.01
CA SER A 110 22.42 70.82 73.69
C SER A 110 22.77 69.58 72.87
N ALA A 111 24.02 69.50 72.41
CA ALA A 111 24.57 68.27 71.84
C ALA A 111 24.56 67.15 72.90
N ILE A 112 24.26 65.92 72.52
CA ILE A 112 24.41 64.81 73.47
C ILE A 112 25.88 64.46 73.64
N ILE A 113 26.61 64.33 72.54
CA ILE A 113 28.08 64.24 72.56
C ILE A 113 28.67 65.49 71.90
N LEU A 114 29.58 66.16 72.59
CA LEU A 114 30.50 67.14 72.02
C LEU A 114 31.90 66.52 71.94
N SER A 115 32.45 66.44 70.72
CA SER A 115 33.80 65.93 70.45
C SER A 115 34.67 67.07 69.96
N GLU A 116 35.63 67.51 70.76
CA GLU A 116 36.62 68.55 70.40
C GLU A 116 37.93 67.95 69.83
N ALA A 117 38.10 66.63 69.94
CA ALA A 117 39.18 65.86 69.32
C ALA A 117 38.62 64.55 68.72
N ASP A 118 39.42 63.86 67.89
CA ASP A 118 38.99 62.63 67.22
C ASP A 118 38.57 61.56 68.23
N ALA A 119 37.44 60.91 67.97
CA ALA A 119 36.84 59.92 68.87
C ALA A 119 36.25 58.73 68.09
N THR A 120 36.22 57.57 68.73
CA THR A 120 35.63 56.34 68.18
C THR A 120 34.51 55.82 69.08
N ILE A 121 33.33 55.58 68.53
CA ILE A 121 32.23 54.86 69.17
C ILE A 121 32.24 53.43 68.64
N THR A 122 32.31 52.43 69.53
CA THR A 122 32.44 51.02 69.13
C THR A 122 31.90 50.05 70.17
N GLY A 123 31.70 48.78 69.81
CA GLY A 123 31.28 47.71 70.72
C GLY A 123 29.97 47.06 70.28
N GLU A 124 29.75 45.81 70.68
CA GLU A 124 28.62 44.97 70.22
C GLU A 124 27.23 45.50 70.63
N GLY A 125 27.17 46.55 71.47
CA GLY A 125 25.94 47.18 71.92
C GLY A 125 25.30 48.15 70.93
N SER A 126 24.21 48.77 71.41
CA SER A 126 23.49 49.85 70.74
C SER A 126 23.57 51.14 71.55
N LEU A 127 23.58 52.28 70.85
CA LEU A 127 23.61 53.62 71.45
C LEU A 127 22.59 54.54 70.78
N GLU A 128 21.58 54.97 71.53
CA GLU A 128 20.62 55.99 71.14
C GLU A 128 21.00 57.33 71.78
N LEU A 129 21.28 58.34 70.96
CA LEU A 129 21.56 59.72 71.37
C LEU A 129 20.42 60.62 70.89
N THR A 130 19.63 61.17 71.81
CA THR A 130 18.42 61.94 71.47
C THR A 130 18.44 63.33 72.10
N SER A 131 18.41 64.37 71.26
CA SER A 131 18.26 65.76 71.71
C SER A 131 16.96 66.38 71.17
N SER A 132 16.12 66.99 72.01
CA SER A 132 14.86 67.58 71.52
C SER A 132 15.04 68.85 70.69
N ASN A 133 16.14 69.59 70.87
CA ASN A 133 16.41 70.84 70.14
C ASN A 133 17.91 71.08 69.82
N GLY A 134 18.78 70.13 70.14
CA GLY A 134 20.22 70.20 69.90
C GLY A 134 20.69 69.13 68.90
N MET A 135 21.89 68.60 69.12
CA MET A 135 22.52 67.63 68.21
C MET A 135 22.63 66.26 68.86
N GLY A 136 22.54 65.17 68.08
CA GLY A 136 22.94 63.85 68.59
C GLY A 136 24.44 63.87 68.88
N ILE A 137 25.25 64.17 67.86
CA ILE A 137 26.70 64.39 67.99
C ILE A 137 27.05 65.74 67.38
N TYR A 138 27.89 66.49 68.09
CA TYR A 138 28.50 67.72 67.64
C TYR A 138 30.03 67.56 67.60
N ALA A 139 30.58 67.50 66.40
CA ALA A 139 32.01 67.35 66.15
C ALA A 139 32.64 68.72 65.86
N PHE A 140 33.33 69.30 66.84
CA PHE A 140 34.00 70.59 66.73
C PHE A 140 35.48 70.39 66.41
N GLY A 141 35.88 70.63 65.16
CA GLY A 141 37.26 70.41 64.71
C GLY A 141 37.75 68.95 64.84
N SER A 142 36.85 67.96 64.81
CA SER A 142 37.15 66.55 65.06
C SER A 142 36.49 65.59 64.05
N VAL A 143 37.02 64.38 63.97
CA VAL A 143 36.42 63.26 63.25
C VAL A 143 35.88 62.25 64.25
N VAL A 144 34.59 61.93 64.12
CA VAL A 144 33.96 60.87 64.91
C VAL A 144 33.84 59.62 64.05
N THR A 145 34.39 58.51 64.52
CA THR A 145 34.27 57.19 63.89
C THR A 145 33.26 56.35 64.62
N ILE A 146 32.28 55.79 63.92
CA ILE A 146 31.34 54.79 64.44
C ILE A 146 31.73 53.45 63.83
N LYS A 147 32.03 52.45 64.66
CA LYS A 147 32.62 51.18 64.21
C LYS A 147 32.07 49.98 64.96
N ASP A 148 31.66 48.94 64.22
CA ASP A 148 31.20 47.65 64.75
C ASP A 148 30.10 47.80 65.83
N CYS A 149 29.16 48.73 65.66
CA CYS A 149 28.06 48.97 66.60
C CYS A 149 26.79 49.52 65.95
N ASN A 150 25.68 49.58 66.70
CA ASN A 150 24.43 50.18 66.24
C ASN A 150 24.23 51.55 66.90
N VAL A 151 24.12 52.63 66.12
CA VAL A 151 23.98 53.99 66.66
C VAL A 151 22.78 54.71 66.07
N LYS A 152 21.95 55.30 66.92
CA LYS A 152 20.86 56.18 66.52
C LYS A 152 21.13 57.59 67.03
N LEU A 153 21.20 58.56 66.13
CA LEU A 153 21.41 59.98 66.42
C LEU A 153 20.14 60.75 66.04
N GLU A 154 19.43 61.28 67.03
CA GLU A 154 18.20 62.04 66.82
C GLU A 154 18.33 63.43 67.45
N GLY A 155 18.02 64.47 66.69
CA GLY A 155 18.24 65.86 67.10
C GLY A 155 17.42 66.88 66.31
N ARG A 156 17.70 68.16 66.54
CA ARG A 156 17.51 69.19 65.50
C ARG A 156 18.42 68.88 64.31
N VAL A 157 19.66 68.47 64.60
CA VAL A 157 20.58 67.85 63.62
C VAL A 157 21.09 66.53 64.21
N GLY A 158 21.04 65.43 63.47
CA GLY A 158 21.53 64.13 63.97
C GLY A 158 23.04 64.16 64.25
N PHE A 159 23.83 64.45 63.20
CA PHE A 159 25.26 64.70 63.27
C PHE A 159 25.62 66.09 62.73
N MET A 160 26.27 66.93 63.54
CA MET A 160 26.72 68.25 63.11
C MET A 160 28.24 68.36 63.22
N GLY A 161 28.89 68.79 62.15
CA GLY A 161 30.27 69.28 62.22
C GLY A 161 30.32 70.78 62.44
N GLU A 162 31.44 71.27 62.96
CA GLU A 162 31.83 72.68 62.86
C GLU A 162 33.35 72.77 62.85
N ASP A 163 33.91 73.45 61.84
CA ASP A 163 35.36 73.49 61.69
C ASP A 163 35.88 74.78 61.05
N PRO A 164 36.76 75.52 61.75
CA PRO A 164 37.53 76.59 61.13
C PRO A 164 38.62 76.11 60.16
N LEU A 165 39.01 74.81 60.16
CA LEU A 165 40.15 74.25 59.41
C LEU A 165 39.79 73.12 58.41
N ALA A 166 38.51 72.83 58.19
CA ALA A 166 38.01 71.87 57.19
C ALA A 166 38.43 70.38 57.34
N LYS A 167 38.71 69.91 58.56
CA LYS A 167 38.98 68.52 58.95
C LYS A 167 37.77 67.73 59.52
N THR A 168 36.67 68.36 59.94
CA THR A 168 35.56 67.66 60.61
C THR A 168 34.94 66.56 59.76
N GLY A 169 34.55 65.45 60.40
CA GLY A 169 33.98 64.33 59.66
C GLY A 169 33.27 63.28 60.48
N LEU A 170 32.53 62.45 59.74
CA LEU A 170 31.89 61.24 60.23
C LEU A 170 32.42 60.05 59.41
N ILE A 171 32.96 59.06 60.09
CA ILE A 171 33.37 57.79 59.48
C ILE A 171 32.47 56.70 60.05
N VAL A 172 31.89 55.86 59.19
CA VAL A 172 31.07 54.72 59.62
C VAL A 172 31.66 53.44 59.06
N LYS A 173 31.92 52.47 59.92
CA LYS A 173 32.55 51.19 59.56
C LYS A 173 31.73 50.02 60.10
N ARG A 174 31.23 49.15 59.23
CA ARG A 174 30.48 47.92 59.59
C ARG A 174 29.47 48.15 60.72
N SER A 175 28.71 49.23 60.61
CA SER A 175 27.80 49.71 61.66
C SER A 175 26.47 50.07 61.04
N ASN A 176 25.38 49.83 61.77
CA ASN A 176 24.09 50.38 61.40
C ASN A 176 23.91 51.72 62.10
N VAL A 177 23.77 52.79 61.33
CA VAL A 177 23.64 54.15 61.87
C VAL A 177 22.37 54.79 61.34
N THR A 178 21.50 55.20 62.26
CA THR A 178 20.33 56.02 61.94
C THR A 178 20.63 57.47 62.32
N LEU A 179 20.50 58.38 61.36
CA LEU A 179 20.70 59.82 61.54
C LEU A 179 19.38 60.51 61.28
N LYS A 180 18.85 61.23 62.25
CA LYS A 180 17.55 61.90 62.14
C LYS A 180 17.62 63.30 62.72
N GLY A 181 17.18 64.27 61.94
CA GLY A 181 17.13 65.67 62.34
C GLY A 181 15.84 66.33 61.92
N SER A 182 15.25 67.13 62.82
CA SER A 182 14.13 67.99 62.44
C SER A 182 14.52 69.08 61.44
N LEU A 183 15.81 69.42 61.37
CA LEU A 183 16.41 70.26 60.34
C LEU A 183 17.15 69.39 59.31
N ASN A 184 18.20 68.68 59.72
CA ASN A 184 19.04 67.85 58.83
C ASN A 184 19.53 66.56 59.54
N ALA A 185 19.62 65.44 58.85
CA ALA A 185 20.20 64.20 59.36
C ALA A 185 21.68 64.36 59.71
N ALA A 186 22.49 64.88 58.77
CA ALA A 186 23.89 65.20 59.00
C ALA A 186 24.37 66.39 58.14
N SER A 187 24.98 67.40 58.77
CA SER A 187 25.39 68.64 58.07
C SER A 187 26.60 69.33 58.72
N TYR A 188 27.20 70.28 57.99
CA TYR A 188 28.34 71.12 58.36
C TYR A 188 29.69 70.40 58.58
N PHE A 189 29.96 69.33 57.84
CA PHE A 189 31.22 68.58 57.93
C PHE A 189 31.87 68.35 56.54
N PHE A 190 33.17 68.04 56.54
CA PHE A 190 34.01 68.00 55.33
C PHE A 190 34.41 66.59 54.90
N LYS A 191 34.41 65.63 55.84
CA LYS A 191 34.85 64.25 55.60
C LYS A 191 33.72 63.26 55.91
N PHE A 192 33.38 62.42 54.93
CA PHE A 192 32.46 61.29 55.09
C PHE A 192 33.10 60.05 54.48
N GLU A 193 33.21 58.98 55.26
CA GLU A 193 33.72 57.69 54.77
C GLU A 193 32.83 56.56 55.28
N LEU A 194 32.52 55.62 54.39
CA LEU A 194 31.79 54.40 54.70
C LEU A 194 32.68 53.19 54.37
N GLU A 195 32.75 52.22 55.27
CA GLU A 195 33.50 50.97 55.10
C GLU A 195 32.62 49.79 55.50
N GLY A 196 32.28 48.89 54.57
CA GLY A 196 31.41 47.73 54.87
C GLY A 196 29.96 48.10 55.19
N CYS A 197 29.52 49.29 54.79
CA CYS A 197 28.14 49.78 54.92
C CYS A 197 27.83 50.82 53.83
N SER A 198 26.55 51.08 53.58
CA SER A 198 26.08 52.06 52.61
C SER A 198 24.86 52.82 53.14
N ILE A 199 24.56 53.97 52.56
CA ILE A 199 23.29 54.66 52.80
C ILE A 199 22.19 53.86 52.09
N VAL A 200 21.23 53.35 52.86
CA VAL A 200 20.09 52.57 52.34
C VAL A 200 18.80 53.39 52.32
N LYS A 201 18.73 54.48 53.08
CA LYS A 201 17.55 55.36 53.10
C LYS A 201 17.97 56.82 53.35
N PRO A 202 17.36 57.80 52.66
CA PRO A 202 16.58 57.60 51.44
C PRO A 202 17.51 57.10 50.32
N GLU A 203 16.97 56.29 49.42
CA GLU A 203 17.72 55.77 48.28
C GLU A 203 18.30 56.92 47.43
N GLY A 204 19.55 56.79 47.00
CA GLY A 204 20.25 57.81 46.22
C GLY A 204 20.84 58.97 47.02
N ALA A 205 20.64 59.01 48.35
CA ALA A 205 21.32 60.00 49.19
C ALA A 205 22.83 59.75 49.23
N GLN A 206 23.60 60.83 49.20
CA GLN A 206 25.07 60.79 49.17
C GLN A 206 25.66 61.99 49.92
N PHE A 207 26.90 61.86 50.36
CA PHE A 207 27.64 63.00 50.90
C PHE A 207 28.08 63.93 49.77
N VAL A 208 27.70 65.21 49.86
CA VAL A 208 28.08 66.23 48.89
C VAL A 208 29.03 67.22 49.57
N LYS A 209 30.32 67.14 49.21
CA LYS A 209 31.38 67.99 49.81
C LYS A 209 31.09 69.49 49.73
N ALA A 210 30.50 69.96 48.62
CA ALA A 210 30.13 71.36 48.45
C ALA A 210 28.94 71.79 49.35
N GLY A 211 27.98 70.88 49.56
CA GLY A 211 26.83 71.10 50.46
C GLY A 211 27.13 70.79 51.93
N ARG A 212 28.32 70.26 52.23
CA ARG A 212 28.81 69.91 53.58
C ARG A 212 27.85 68.99 54.35
N GLY A 213 27.24 68.01 53.70
CA GLY A 213 26.27 67.13 54.35
C GLY A 213 25.79 65.98 53.48
N ILE A 214 24.90 65.17 54.03
CA ILE A 214 24.23 64.08 53.31
C ILE A 214 23.00 64.67 52.60
N MET A 215 22.93 64.48 51.29
CA MET A 215 21.95 65.15 50.43
C MET A 215 21.32 64.18 49.44
N LEU A 216 20.07 64.46 49.07
CA LEU A 216 19.35 63.83 47.98
C LEU A 216 18.84 64.95 47.05
N ASN A 217 19.06 64.81 45.74
CA ASN A 217 18.62 65.78 44.73
C ASN A 217 19.05 67.24 45.00
N GLY A 218 20.19 67.45 45.68
CA GLY A 218 20.71 68.79 45.98
C GLY A 218 20.16 69.44 47.26
N GLU A 219 19.35 68.73 48.05
CA GLU A 219 18.84 69.18 49.35
C GLU A 219 19.34 68.27 50.49
N LEU A 220 19.52 68.83 51.69
CA LEU A 220 19.90 68.06 52.88
C LEU A 220 18.75 67.13 53.29
N VAL A 221 19.05 65.86 53.55
CA VAL A 221 18.03 64.90 54.00
C VAL A 221 17.73 65.07 55.49
N SER A 222 16.48 64.92 55.90
CA SER A 222 16.07 64.97 57.32
C SER A 222 16.27 63.64 58.06
N GLU A 223 16.33 62.54 57.31
CA GLU A 223 16.62 61.19 57.82
C GLU A 223 17.63 60.50 56.90
N CYS A 224 18.54 59.73 57.47
CA CYS A 224 19.49 58.89 56.76
C CYS A 224 19.71 57.59 57.54
N GLU A 225 19.54 56.44 56.88
CA GLU A 225 19.90 55.12 57.41
C GLU A 225 21.12 54.60 56.67
N ILE A 226 22.14 54.24 57.42
CA ILE A 226 23.33 53.54 56.96
C ILE A 226 23.24 52.12 57.49
N LYS A 227 23.35 51.11 56.62
CA LYS A 227 23.32 49.69 57.01
C LYS A 227 24.50 48.93 56.43
N THR A 228 24.86 47.83 57.09
CA THR A 228 25.82 46.86 56.54
C THR A 228 25.27 46.19 55.28
N ALA A 229 26.15 45.88 54.32
CA ALA A 229 25.75 45.17 53.11
C ALA A 229 25.34 43.72 53.42
N ASP A 230 24.27 43.24 52.79
CA ASP A 230 23.98 41.80 52.78
C ASP A 230 24.92 41.08 51.82
N THR A 231 25.46 39.95 52.25
CA THR A 231 26.45 39.15 51.52
C THR A 231 26.09 37.68 51.45
N LYS A 232 24.97 37.26 52.04
CA LYS A 232 24.54 35.87 52.00
C LYS A 232 23.54 35.67 50.89
N ALA A 233 23.70 34.56 50.16
CA ALA A 233 22.74 34.16 49.15
C ALA A 233 21.48 33.55 49.79
N PRO A 234 20.34 33.58 49.09
CA PRO A 234 19.18 32.80 49.48
C PRO A 234 19.53 31.33 49.70
N THR A 235 18.82 30.70 50.63
CA THR A 235 18.96 29.27 50.94
C THR A 235 17.78 28.49 50.36
N VAL A 236 18.06 27.35 49.73
CA VAL A 236 17.06 26.41 49.18
C VAL A 236 17.19 25.08 49.92
N ALA A 237 16.11 24.63 50.57
CA ALA A 237 16.12 23.38 51.34
C ALA A 237 16.17 22.13 50.45
N ASP A 238 15.50 22.16 49.30
CA ASP A 238 15.53 21.13 48.27
C ASP A 238 15.64 21.81 46.89
N PRO A 239 16.83 21.75 46.26
CA PRO A 239 17.11 22.42 44.99
C PRO A 239 16.57 21.65 43.77
N THR A 240 15.71 20.65 43.95
CA THR A 240 15.17 19.85 42.85
C THR A 240 14.10 20.61 42.05
N ILE A 241 14.20 20.55 40.72
CA ILE A 241 13.17 21.06 39.80
C ILE A 241 12.29 19.89 39.38
N THR A 242 10.98 20.05 39.52
CA THR A 242 10.00 19.05 39.08
C THR A 242 9.50 19.39 37.68
N VAL A 243 9.65 18.43 36.75
CA VAL A 243 9.12 18.51 35.39
C VAL A 243 7.65 18.08 35.38
N GLY A 244 6.77 18.98 34.94
CA GLY A 244 5.34 18.76 34.80
C GLY A 244 4.95 18.28 33.40
N GLN A 245 3.89 18.86 32.83
CA GLN A 245 3.46 18.54 31.47
C GLN A 245 4.51 18.95 30.43
N ILE A 246 4.79 18.02 29.51
CA ILE A 246 5.65 18.24 28.35
C ILE A 246 4.77 18.24 27.10
N GLY A 247 4.86 19.31 26.32
CA GLY A 247 4.21 19.45 25.02
C GLY A 247 5.21 19.45 23.87
N GLU A 248 4.70 19.62 22.65
CA GLU A 248 5.51 19.70 21.42
C GLU A 248 6.49 20.88 21.45
N ARG A 249 6.06 22.01 22.00
CA ARG A 249 6.83 23.25 22.07
C ARG A 249 6.89 23.83 23.48
N SER A 250 6.66 23.02 24.51
CA SER A 250 6.61 23.50 25.89
C SER A 250 7.05 22.47 26.94
N ILE A 251 7.60 22.96 28.05
CA ILE A 251 7.96 22.17 29.23
C ILE A 251 7.51 22.97 30.47
N ALA A 252 6.59 22.43 31.26
CA ALA A 252 6.19 23.02 32.54
C ALA A 252 7.16 22.64 33.66
N LEU A 253 7.59 23.61 34.45
CA LEU A 253 8.54 23.48 35.55
C LEU A 253 7.95 23.99 36.85
N SER A 254 8.32 23.35 37.96
CA SER A 254 7.96 23.77 39.33
C SER A 254 9.11 23.51 40.30
N TRP A 255 9.25 24.33 41.34
CA TRP A 255 10.33 24.24 42.33
C TRP A 255 9.86 24.71 43.71
N ASN A 256 10.57 24.30 44.77
CA ASN A 256 10.35 24.80 46.12
C ASN A 256 10.92 26.21 46.25
N LYS A 257 10.24 27.14 46.92
CA LYS A 257 10.74 28.53 47.08
C LYS A 257 11.99 28.60 47.97
N ALA A 258 12.92 29.49 47.62
CA ALA A 258 14.07 29.85 48.46
C ALA A 258 13.65 30.76 49.61
N THR A 259 14.48 30.84 50.66
CA THR A 259 14.32 31.75 51.81
C THR A 259 15.61 32.52 52.07
N ASP A 260 15.53 33.73 52.61
CA ASP A 260 16.69 34.59 52.90
C ASP A 260 16.53 35.28 54.27
N GLU A 261 17.63 35.59 54.97
CA GLU A 261 17.55 36.22 56.30
C GLU A 261 17.21 37.71 56.30
N THR A 262 17.46 38.41 55.18
CA THR A 262 17.26 39.86 55.06
C THR A 262 16.17 40.19 54.06
N THR A 263 16.11 39.47 52.94
CA THR A 263 15.16 39.68 51.86
C THR A 263 13.87 38.91 52.14
N ALA A 264 12.75 39.62 52.22
CA ALA A 264 11.44 39.00 52.43
C ALA A 264 11.09 38.06 51.26
N GLN A 265 10.34 36.98 51.55
CA GLN A 265 9.90 36.02 50.53
C GLN A 265 9.24 36.68 49.31
N SER A 266 8.41 37.69 49.56
CA SER A 266 7.71 38.45 48.53
C SER A 266 8.63 39.22 47.59
N ASP A 267 9.89 39.45 47.98
CA ASP A 267 10.90 40.20 47.25
C ASP A 267 11.97 39.33 46.59
N LEU A 268 11.95 38.01 46.83
CA LEU A 268 12.83 37.07 46.14
C LEU A 268 12.46 36.95 44.67
N LEU A 269 13.51 36.94 43.85
CA LEU A 269 13.41 36.88 42.39
C LEU A 269 13.87 35.52 41.88
N TYR A 270 13.24 35.02 40.83
CA TYR A 270 13.51 33.73 40.21
C TYR A 270 13.69 33.90 38.70
N THR A 271 14.73 33.32 38.13
CA THR A 271 14.95 33.29 36.68
C THR A 271 15.21 31.85 36.24
N VAL A 272 14.48 31.39 35.22
CA VAL A 272 14.68 30.07 34.63
C VAL A 272 15.64 30.20 33.46
N TYR A 273 16.75 29.48 33.51
CA TYR A 273 17.71 29.37 32.43
C TYR A 273 17.47 28.06 31.69
N TYR A 274 17.48 28.10 30.35
CA TYR A 274 17.28 26.90 29.54
C TYR A 274 18.08 26.95 28.23
N LYS A 275 18.51 25.79 27.74
CA LYS A 275 19.20 25.65 26.45
C LYS A 275 18.92 24.29 25.84
N LYS A 276 19.09 24.18 24.52
CA LYS A 276 19.22 22.86 23.88
C LYS A 276 20.47 22.18 24.41
N ASN A 277 20.46 20.86 24.60
CA ASN A 277 21.63 20.12 25.07
C ASN A 277 22.87 20.29 24.14
N THR A 278 22.63 20.64 22.87
CA THR A 278 23.68 20.93 21.87
C THR A 278 24.15 22.38 21.84
N ALA A 279 23.48 23.29 22.55
CA ALA A 279 23.79 24.71 22.55
C ALA A 279 24.80 25.06 23.65
N ALA A 280 25.70 26.01 23.35
CA ALA A 280 26.74 26.44 24.29
C ALA A 280 26.22 27.40 25.38
N SER A 281 25.12 28.10 25.13
CA SER A 281 24.64 29.20 26.00
C SER A 281 23.17 29.02 26.39
N TYR A 282 22.82 29.46 27.61
CA TYR A 282 21.43 29.51 28.09
C TYR A 282 20.69 30.76 27.61
N ALA A 283 19.44 30.56 27.20
CA ALA A 283 18.42 31.59 27.21
C ALA A 283 17.82 31.70 28.62
N ASN A 284 17.11 32.79 28.92
CA ASN A 284 16.45 32.99 30.20
C ASN A 284 14.98 33.39 30.04
N SER A 285 14.17 33.04 31.03
CA SER A 285 12.83 33.59 31.23
C SER A 285 12.91 35.06 31.66
N PRO A 286 11.79 35.81 31.61
CA PRO A 286 11.64 37.00 32.43
C PRO A 286 11.91 36.68 33.91
N THR A 287 12.43 37.66 34.65
CA THR A 287 12.59 37.54 36.10
C THR A 287 11.23 37.54 36.78
N LEU A 288 10.95 36.50 37.54
CA LEU A 288 9.70 36.25 38.25
C LEU A 288 9.87 36.67 39.72
N LYS A 289 8.83 37.23 40.34
CA LYS A 289 8.83 37.64 41.75
C LYS A 289 7.95 36.71 42.55
N ASP A 290 8.47 36.16 43.65
CA ASP A 290 7.75 35.22 44.53
C ASP A 290 7.10 34.03 43.77
N ALA A 291 7.83 33.44 42.83
CA ALA A 291 7.34 32.38 41.95
C ALA A 291 7.93 31.00 42.27
N ASP A 292 7.13 29.97 42.02
CA ASP A 292 7.46 28.55 42.21
C ASP A 292 7.21 27.71 40.95
N THR A 293 6.79 28.33 39.85
CA THR A 293 6.48 27.65 38.58
C THR A 293 6.80 28.53 37.38
N TYR A 294 7.12 27.88 36.25
CA TYR A 294 7.24 28.53 34.94
C TYR A 294 7.06 27.51 33.81
N THR A 295 6.47 27.92 32.69
CA THR A 295 6.38 27.05 31.50
C THR A 295 7.27 27.62 30.41
N LEU A 296 8.29 26.85 30.03
CA LEU A 296 9.07 27.10 28.82
C LEU A 296 8.15 26.91 27.61
N THR A 297 8.15 27.85 26.67
CA THR A 297 7.34 27.80 25.44
C THR A 297 8.22 28.06 24.21
N GLU A 298 7.64 27.92 23.01
CA GLU A 298 8.31 28.15 21.72
C GLU A 298 9.51 27.21 21.46
N LEU A 299 9.60 26.12 22.20
CA LEU A 299 10.67 25.12 22.06
C LEU A 299 10.55 24.34 20.76
N ASP A 300 11.64 23.73 20.32
CA ASP A 300 11.65 22.85 19.16
C ASP A 300 11.17 21.45 19.54
N PRO A 301 10.38 20.76 18.70
CA PRO A 301 9.95 19.38 18.94
C PRO A 301 11.12 18.39 18.99
N GLU A 302 10.93 17.25 19.65
CA GLU A 302 11.94 16.18 19.83
C GLU A 302 13.32 16.65 20.32
N THR A 303 13.36 17.78 21.02
CA THR A 303 14.62 18.42 21.40
C THR A 303 14.78 18.35 22.91
N THR A 304 15.91 17.80 23.36
CA THR A 304 16.28 17.81 24.78
C THR A 304 16.76 19.19 25.19
N TYR A 305 16.09 19.76 26.19
CA TYR A 305 16.48 21.00 26.84
C TYR A 305 17.01 20.72 28.23
N GLN A 306 18.13 21.37 28.56
CA GLN A 306 18.65 21.48 29.92
C GLN A 306 18.17 22.80 30.52
N PHE A 307 17.82 22.79 31.81
CA PHE A 307 17.33 23.98 32.51
C PHE A 307 17.70 23.97 33.98
N PHE A 308 17.83 25.16 34.55
CA PHE A 308 17.94 25.37 35.99
C PHE A 308 17.22 26.67 36.38
N VAL A 309 16.98 26.86 37.67
CA VAL A 309 16.40 28.08 38.23
C VAL A 309 17.45 28.76 39.08
N THR A 310 17.54 30.08 39.02
CA THR A 310 18.34 30.88 39.96
C THR A 310 17.38 31.68 40.83
N ALA A 311 17.51 31.56 42.15
CA ALA A 311 16.87 32.47 43.10
C ALA A 311 17.87 33.56 43.52
N SER A 312 17.45 34.82 43.53
CA SER A 312 18.27 35.94 43.95
C SER A 312 17.57 36.86 44.95
N ASP A 313 18.34 37.41 45.87
CA ASP A 313 17.89 38.37 46.88
C ASP A 313 17.88 39.82 46.36
N ALA A 314 17.49 40.77 47.21
CA ALA A 314 17.48 42.19 46.85
C ALA A 314 18.89 42.81 46.76
N ALA A 315 19.91 42.17 47.33
CA ALA A 315 21.31 42.59 47.29
C ALA A 315 22.07 42.06 46.06
N GLY A 316 21.47 41.14 45.30
CA GLY A 316 22.06 40.49 44.13
C GLY A 316 22.82 39.19 44.45
N ASN A 317 22.76 38.69 45.69
CA ASN A 317 23.26 37.37 46.02
C ASN A 317 22.31 36.32 45.45
N SER A 318 22.85 35.20 44.97
CA SER A 318 22.04 34.19 44.26
C SER A 318 22.47 32.75 44.54
N VAL A 319 21.51 31.84 44.34
CA VAL A 319 21.68 30.40 44.46
C VAL A 319 21.00 29.71 43.27
N ASP A 320 21.69 28.73 42.70
CA ASP A 320 21.16 27.92 41.61
C ASP A 320 20.53 26.63 42.15
N TYR A 321 19.40 26.27 41.54
CA TYR A 321 18.76 24.96 41.71
C TYR A 321 19.55 23.92 40.91
N THR A 322 19.33 22.64 41.23
CA THR A 322 19.97 21.54 40.51
C THR A 322 19.49 21.53 39.07
N GLU A 323 20.42 21.44 38.12
CA GLU A 323 20.09 21.36 36.71
C GLU A 323 19.27 20.10 36.41
N GLY A 324 18.17 20.30 35.67
CA GLY A 324 17.33 19.23 35.14
C GLY A 324 17.35 19.23 33.61
N GLU A 325 16.81 18.16 33.03
CA GLU A 325 16.60 18.07 31.59
C GLU A 325 15.25 17.42 31.26
N ALA A 326 14.68 17.79 30.11
CA ALA A 326 13.50 17.16 29.54
C ALA A 326 13.49 17.30 28.02
N THR A 327 12.92 16.31 27.34
CA THR A 327 12.79 16.29 25.88
C THR A 327 11.35 16.64 25.51
N THR A 328 11.18 17.67 24.67
CA THR A 328 9.86 18.01 24.12
C THR A 328 9.30 16.84 23.33
N THR A 329 7.97 16.69 23.33
CA THR A 329 7.34 15.61 22.56
C THR A 329 7.49 15.85 21.07
N SER A 330 7.41 14.78 20.29
CA SER A 330 7.46 14.87 18.84
C SER A 330 6.30 15.67 18.25
N GLY A 331 6.62 16.62 17.37
CA GLY A 331 5.65 17.36 16.57
C GLY A 331 5.06 16.47 15.49
N VAL A 332 3.89 16.80 14.95
CA VAL A 332 3.31 16.00 13.86
C VAL A 332 4.07 16.30 12.56
N LEU A 333 4.99 15.43 12.18
CA LEU A 333 5.62 15.46 10.86
C LEU A 333 4.73 14.70 9.90
N SER A 334 4.14 15.36 8.90
CA SER A 334 3.43 14.68 7.82
C SER A 334 4.42 14.28 6.74
N TYR A 335 4.42 13.01 6.38
CA TYR A 335 5.02 12.54 5.15
C TYR A 335 4.01 12.79 4.03
N ASN A 336 4.46 13.10 2.81
CA ASN A 336 3.57 13.47 1.71
C ASN A 336 2.87 12.24 1.10
N ILE A 337 2.36 11.36 1.97
CA ILE A 337 1.72 10.10 1.68
C ILE A 337 0.39 10.10 2.43
N THR A 338 -0.69 9.82 1.72
CA THR A 338 -1.99 9.57 2.34
C THR A 338 -2.53 8.22 1.89
N ILE A 339 -3.27 7.56 2.77
CA ILE A 339 -3.99 6.32 2.45
C ILE A 339 -5.46 6.52 2.79
N ASN A 340 -6.34 6.51 1.78
CA ASN A 340 -7.75 6.90 1.94
C ASN A 340 -7.91 8.21 2.71
N GLY A 341 -7.14 9.24 2.32
CA GLY A 341 -7.11 10.56 2.97
C GLY A 341 -6.44 10.61 4.35
N THR A 342 -6.06 9.47 4.94
CA THR A 342 -5.33 9.43 6.21
C THR A 342 -3.86 9.78 5.95
N ALA A 343 -3.38 10.92 6.44
CA ALA A 343 -1.98 11.30 6.32
C ALA A 343 -1.08 10.37 7.14
N ILE A 344 0.01 9.90 6.54
CA ILE A 344 1.07 9.22 7.28
C ILE A 344 1.90 10.30 7.97
N THR A 345 2.07 10.15 9.27
CA THR A 345 2.84 11.04 10.12
C THR A 345 3.80 10.24 10.99
N ASN A 346 4.80 10.89 11.57
CA ASN A 346 5.69 10.24 12.53
C ASN A 346 4.95 9.59 13.73
N LYS A 347 3.70 9.97 14.00
CA LYS A 347 2.88 9.37 15.06
C LYS A 347 2.21 8.05 14.67
N ASN A 348 1.97 7.80 13.38
CA ASN A 348 1.31 6.57 12.91
C ASN A 348 2.17 5.76 11.92
N ALA A 349 3.38 6.22 11.60
CA ALA A 349 4.26 5.58 10.63
C ALA A 349 4.56 4.11 10.94
N ASP A 350 4.74 3.72 12.20
CA ASP A 350 5.00 2.33 12.56
C ASP A 350 3.79 1.38 12.39
N ASN A 351 2.58 1.95 12.32
CA ASN A 351 1.33 1.22 12.21
C ASN A 351 0.21 2.10 11.63
N VAL A 352 0.17 2.21 10.30
CA VAL A 352 -0.87 2.97 9.61
C VAL A 352 -2.15 2.14 9.59
N THR A 353 -3.22 2.65 10.18
CA THR A 353 -4.49 1.94 10.37
C THR A 353 -5.69 2.80 10.00
N GLY A 354 -6.81 2.15 9.70
CA GLY A 354 -8.11 2.78 9.43
C GLY A 354 -9.15 1.72 9.08
N GLU A 355 -10.43 2.07 9.04
CA GLU A 355 -11.52 1.13 8.72
C GLU A 355 -11.40 0.54 7.30
N TRP A 356 -10.65 1.22 6.42
CA TRP A 356 -10.31 0.81 5.07
C TRP A 356 -9.26 -0.32 5.02
N LEU A 357 -8.51 -0.55 6.10
CA LEU A 357 -7.55 -1.65 6.20
C LEU A 357 -8.26 -2.90 6.76
N LYS A 358 -8.55 -3.87 5.90
CA LYS A 358 -9.26 -5.11 6.27
C LYS A 358 -8.33 -6.16 6.84
N GLU A 359 -7.13 -6.29 6.26
CA GLU A 359 -6.13 -7.29 6.63
C GLU A 359 -4.71 -6.72 6.44
N GLY A 360 -3.74 -7.33 7.11
CA GLY A 360 -2.31 -7.01 6.95
C GLY A 360 -1.80 -5.84 7.78
N LYS A 361 -0.56 -5.45 7.50
CA LYS A 361 0.14 -4.35 8.18
C LYS A 361 0.73 -3.38 7.18
N ILE A 362 0.53 -2.08 7.45
CA ILE A 362 1.17 -0.98 6.73
C ILE A 362 2.05 -0.21 7.71
N SER A 363 3.29 0.06 7.31
CA SER A 363 4.21 0.93 8.06
C SER A 363 5.09 1.73 7.12
N TYR A 364 5.55 2.90 7.54
CA TYR A 364 6.44 3.77 6.79
C TYR A 364 7.73 4.01 7.58
N ASP A 365 8.87 3.79 6.94
CA ASP A 365 10.19 4.13 7.48
C ASP A 365 10.66 5.43 6.84
N SER A 366 10.72 6.50 7.62
CA SER A 366 11.11 7.83 7.13
C SER A 366 12.60 7.97 6.81
N GLN A 367 13.48 7.11 7.37
CA GLN A 367 14.92 7.15 7.05
C GLN A 367 15.18 6.53 5.68
N SER A 368 14.58 5.37 5.42
CA SER A 368 14.72 4.67 4.14
C SER A 368 13.67 5.07 3.11
N LYS A 369 12.76 5.99 3.45
CA LYS A 369 11.61 6.44 2.65
C LYS A 369 10.82 5.27 2.06
N THR A 370 10.59 4.25 2.89
CA THR A 370 10.00 2.99 2.45
C THR A 370 8.65 2.76 3.11
N LEU A 371 7.59 2.72 2.30
CA LEU A 371 6.25 2.27 2.71
C LEU A 371 6.17 0.75 2.55
N LYS A 372 6.02 0.04 3.65
CA LYS A 372 5.99 -1.43 3.71
C LYS A 372 4.56 -1.92 3.76
N LEU A 373 4.20 -2.79 2.82
CA LEU A 373 2.92 -3.48 2.75
C LEU A 373 3.18 -4.98 3.00
N LYS A 374 2.56 -5.52 4.05
CA LYS A 374 2.64 -6.94 4.40
C LYS A 374 1.26 -7.55 4.50
N ASP A 375 0.93 -8.44 3.57
CA ASP A 375 -0.34 -9.16 3.51
C ASP A 375 -1.56 -8.23 3.57
N VAL A 376 -1.44 -7.04 2.95
CA VAL A 376 -2.41 -5.94 3.07
C VAL A 376 -3.66 -6.22 2.25
N LYS A 377 -4.83 -5.98 2.83
CA LYS A 377 -6.08 -5.83 2.09
C LYS A 377 -6.72 -4.48 2.39
N LEU A 378 -6.61 -3.56 1.43
CA LEU A 378 -7.13 -2.19 1.50
C LEU A 378 -8.39 -2.08 0.62
N GLU A 379 -9.48 -1.62 1.21
CA GLU A 379 -10.74 -1.32 0.52
C GLU A 379 -11.18 0.13 0.84
N SER A 380 -11.30 0.98 -0.18
CA SER A 380 -11.62 2.41 -0.03
C SER A 380 -12.67 2.89 -1.04
N ALA A 381 -13.58 3.76 -0.61
CA ALA A 381 -14.49 4.45 -1.53
C ALA A 381 -13.84 5.68 -2.20
N ASN A 382 -12.68 6.13 -1.71
CA ASN A 382 -11.92 7.26 -2.24
C ASN A 382 -10.60 6.78 -2.88
N GLU A 383 -9.69 7.72 -3.16
CA GLU A 383 -8.32 7.40 -3.56
C GLU A 383 -7.64 6.47 -2.53
N GLY A 384 -6.82 5.53 -3.02
CA GLY A 384 -6.13 4.56 -2.18
C GLY A 384 -4.84 5.15 -1.60
N ILE A 385 -3.71 4.78 -2.18
CA ILE A 385 -2.39 5.32 -1.82
C ILE A 385 -2.08 6.52 -2.71
N VAL A 386 -1.95 7.70 -2.11
CA VAL A 386 -1.56 8.93 -2.80
C VAL A 386 -0.22 9.39 -2.26
N SER A 387 0.75 9.66 -3.12
CA SER A 387 2.07 10.12 -2.70
C SER A 387 2.63 11.23 -3.60
N SER A 388 3.19 12.24 -2.96
CA SER A 388 4.17 13.18 -3.53
C SER A 388 5.47 13.20 -2.74
N GLU A 389 5.77 12.09 -2.04
CA GLU A 389 6.98 11.94 -1.25
C GLU A 389 8.18 11.66 -2.17
N PRO A 390 9.26 12.46 -2.12
CA PRO A 390 10.42 12.27 -3.00
C PRO A 390 11.17 10.98 -2.71
N GLU A 391 11.43 10.16 -3.73
CA GLU A 391 12.19 8.90 -3.63
C GLU A 391 11.48 7.78 -2.83
N LEU A 392 10.14 7.79 -2.81
CA LEU A 392 9.37 6.76 -2.12
C LEU A 392 9.61 5.37 -2.72
N ALA A 393 9.93 4.40 -1.87
CA ALA A 393 9.86 2.99 -2.20
C ALA A 393 8.63 2.34 -1.54
N ILE A 394 7.87 1.56 -2.28
CA ILE A 394 6.79 0.70 -1.77
C ILE A 394 7.33 -0.72 -1.75
N GLU A 395 7.61 -1.24 -0.56
CA GLU A 395 8.14 -2.59 -0.34
C GLU A 395 7.00 -3.57 -0.07
N LEU A 396 6.90 -4.59 -0.91
CA LEU A 396 5.86 -5.60 -0.88
C LEU A 396 6.38 -6.89 -0.23
N THR A 397 5.63 -7.39 0.73
CA THR A 397 5.82 -8.72 1.31
C THR A 397 4.49 -9.46 1.36
N GLY A 398 4.50 -10.76 1.05
CA GLY A 398 3.27 -11.55 0.99
C GLY A 398 2.32 -11.12 -0.13
N LYS A 399 1.01 -11.26 0.10
CA LYS A 399 -0.03 -10.95 -0.91
C LYS A 399 -0.78 -9.67 -0.56
N ASN A 400 -0.69 -8.66 -1.40
CA ASN A 400 -1.25 -7.35 -1.13
C ASN A 400 -2.37 -7.01 -2.12
N TYR A 401 -3.41 -6.34 -1.63
CA TYR A 401 -4.60 -5.99 -2.37
C TYR A 401 -4.97 -4.54 -2.05
N VAL A 402 -5.12 -3.73 -3.09
CA VAL A 402 -5.62 -2.36 -3.01
C VAL A 402 -6.83 -2.26 -3.93
N HIS A 403 -8.01 -2.09 -3.37
CA HIS A 403 -9.26 -1.94 -4.09
C HIS A 403 -9.90 -0.61 -3.76
N THR A 404 -10.21 0.18 -4.77
CA THR A 404 -10.81 1.50 -4.61
C THR A 404 -11.92 1.79 -5.61
N THR A 405 -12.82 2.71 -5.28
CA THR A 405 -13.78 3.23 -6.26
C THR A 405 -13.14 4.29 -7.18
N ASP A 406 -12.26 5.14 -6.64
CA ASP A 406 -11.45 6.13 -7.36
C ASP A 406 -10.04 5.58 -7.66
N VAL A 407 -9.03 6.42 -7.95
CA VAL A 407 -7.66 5.98 -8.25
C VAL A 407 -7.04 5.21 -7.08
N ALA A 408 -6.60 3.98 -7.33
CA ALA A 408 -6.08 3.10 -6.28
C ALA A 408 -4.66 3.49 -5.84
N VAL A 409 -3.79 3.85 -6.77
CA VAL A 409 -2.46 4.41 -6.50
C VAL A 409 -2.23 5.64 -7.34
N LYS A 410 -1.95 6.78 -6.71
CA LYS A 410 -1.74 8.06 -7.38
C LYS A 410 -0.38 8.64 -7.02
N LEU A 411 0.47 8.83 -8.03
CA LEU A 411 1.83 9.34 -7.89
C LEU A 411 1.90 10.77 -8.42
N GLN A 412 2.39 11.70 -7.60
CA GLN A 412 2.39 13.13 -7.94
C GLN A 412 3.79 13.72 -7.80
N GLN A 413 4.33 14.25 -8.90
CA GLN A 413 5.57 15.03 -8.99
C GLN A 413 6.87 14.28 -8.64
N THR A 414 6.79 13.09 -8.04
CA THR A 414 7.95 12.31 -7.57
C THR A 414 7.95 10.91 -8.14
N ASP A 415 9.15 10.32 -8.24
CA ASP A 415 9.32 8.96 -8.73
C ASP A 415 9.09 7.97 -7.59
N VAL A 416 8.44 6.86 -7.89
CA VAL A 416 8.13 5.81 -6.90
C VAL A 416 8.59 4.46 -7.40
N THR A 417 9.14 3.65 -6.49
CA THR A 417 9.60 2.29 -6.79
C THR A 417 8.80 1.25 -6.03
N PHE A 418 8.12 0.36 -6.73
CA PHE A 418 7.58 -0.88 -6.17
C PHE A 418 8.70 -1.93 -6.15
N LYS A 419 8.97 -2.54 -5.00
CA LYS A 419 10.05 -3.51 -4.80
C LYS A 419 9.66 -4.63 -3.83
N GLY A 420 10.49 -5.66 -3.77
CA GLY A 420 10.36 -6.76 -2.79
C GLY A 420 9.67 -7.98 -3.38
N LEU A 421 9.88 -9.14 -2.75
CA LEU A 421 9.46 -10.44 -3.28
C LEU A 421 7.96 -10.73 -3.16
N GLY A 422 7.16 -9.77 -2.69
CA GLY A 422 5.70 -9.89 -2.59
C GLY A 422 4.97 -9.62 -3.92
N GLU A 423 3.66 -9.89 -3.90
CA GLU A 423 2.74 -9.56 -4.99
C GLU A 423 1.76 -8.46 -4.56
N ILE A 424 1.32 -7.64 -5.52
CA ILE A 424 0.24 -6.67 -5.31
C ILE A 424 -0.78 -6.69 -6.44
N GLU A 425 -2.06 -6.74 -6.08
CA GLU A 425 -3.20 -6.51 -6.97
C GLU A 425 -3.85 -5.16 -6.66
N ILE A 426 -3.87 -4.28 -7.64
CA ILE A 426 -4.35 -2.90 -7.55
C ILE A 426 -5.56 -2.78 -8.48
N THR A 427 -6.72 -2.43 -7.92
CA THR A 427 -7.98 -2.36 -8.66
C THR A 427 -8.73 -1.07 -8.37
N ALA A 428 -9.28 -0.45 -9.42
CA ALA A 428 -10.09 0.76 -9.34
C ALA A 428 -11.39 0.59 -10.14
N ASP A 429 -12.55 0.86 -9.54
CA ASP A 429 -13.85 0.66 -10.22
C ASP A 429 -14.10 1.67 -11.34
N ASN A 430 -13.85 2.95 -11.06
CA ASN A 430 -14.25 4.06 -11.93
C ASN A 430 -13.10 4.94 -12.42
N ALA A 431 -11.86 4.57 -12.15
CA ALA A 431 -10.65 5.36 -12.43
C ALA A 431 -9.48 4.48 -12.88
N ALA A 432 -8.28 5.06 -12.98
CA ALA A 432 -7.06 4.31 -13.19
C ALA A 432 -6.68 3.50 -11.95
N ALA A 433 -6.20 2.26 -12.12
CA ALA A 433 -5.62 1.53 -11.01
C ALA A 433 -4.33 2.22 -10.52
N ILE A 434 -3.48 2.67 -11.45
CA ILE A 434 -2.31 3.50 -11.13
C ILE A 434 -2.32 4.74 -12.02
N ALA A 435 -2.32 5.92 -11.40
CA ALA A 435 -2.20 7.21 -12.09
C ALA A 435 -0.85 7.86 -11.80
N LEU A 436 -0.15 8.25 -12.87
CA LEU A 436 1.09 9.02 -12.85
C LEU A 436 0.77 10.48 -13.15
N ASN A 437 1.32 11.40 -12.36
CA ASN A 437 1.21 12.83 -12.59
C ASN A 437 2.57 13.50 -12.41
N ASN A 438 3.29 13.64 -13.51
CA ASN A 438 4.68 14.09 -13.55
C ASN A 438 5.61 13.20 -12.71
N ALA A 439 5.51 11.88 -12.88
CA ALA A 439 6.15 10.87 -12.03
C ALA A 439 6.62 9.64 -12.83
N ALA A 440 7.80 9.10 -12.51
CA ALA A 440 8.22 7.79 -13.01
C ALA A 440 7.86 6.66 -12.03
N LEU A 441 7.27 5.58 -12.53
CA LEU A 441 7.01 4.36 -11.77
C LEU A 441 8.06 3.30 -12.10
N THR A 442 8.85 2.91 -11.10
CA THR A 442 9.75 1.75 -11.21
C THR A 442 9.11 0.52 -10.57
N ILE A 443 9.16 -0.62 -11.25
CA ILE A 443 8.70 -1.92 -10.76
C ILE A 443 9.91 -2.85 -10.81
N ASP A 444 10.41 -3.22 -9.62
CA ASP A 444 11.70 -3.89 -9.43
C ASP A 444 11.50 -5.22 -8.69
N GLN A 445 11.70 -6.34 -9.38
CA GLN A 445 11.67 -7.70 -8.80
C GLN A 445 10.41 -8.02 -7.96
N CYS A 446 9.23 -7.60 -8.43
CA CYS A 446 7.94 -7.91 -7.81
C CYS A 446 6.88 -8.30 -8.86
N ALA A 447 5.76 -8.84 -8.38
CA ALA A 447 4.59 -9.13 -9.22
C ALA A 447 3.50 -8.06 -9.01
N LEU A 448 3.05 -7.41 -10.09
CA LEU A 448 2.05 -6.36 -10.04
C LEU A 448 0.89 -6.67 -10.98
N LYS A 449 -0.33 -6.66 -10.46
CA LYS A 449 -1.56 -6.71 -11.25
C LYS A 449 -2.31 -5.40 -11.10
N ALA A 450 -2.68 -4.74 -12.19
CA ALA A 450 -3.40 -3.47 -12.17
C ALA A 450 -4.65 -3.54 -13.06
N LYS A 451 -5.83 -3.22 -12.50
CA LYS A 451 -7.10 -3.26 -13.24
C LYS A 451 -8.00 -2.07 -12.95
N GLY A 452 -8.42 -1.34 -13.97
CA GLY A 452 -9.38 -0.24 -13.81
C GLY A 452 -10.00 0.21 -15.13
N LYS A 453 -10.52 1.45 -15.19
CA LYS A 453 -10.81 2.09 -16.48
C LYS A 453 -9.53 2.22 -17.30
N TYR A 454 -8.49 2.66 -16.63
CA TYR A 454 -7.12 2.53 -17.10
C TYR A 454 -6.35 1.61 -16.16
N GLY A 455 -5.51 0.74 -16.69
CA GLY A 455 -4.65 -0.07 -15.83
C GLY A 455 -3.55 0.80 -15.24
N ILE A 456 -2.73 1.40 -16.10
CA ILE A 456 -1.76 2.44 -15.74
C ILE A 456 -1.96 3.63 -16.69
N GLN A 457 -2.16 4.82 -16.12
CA GLN A 457 -2.45 6.06 -16.83
C GLN A 457 -1.44 7.15 -16.45
N GLY A 458 -0.91 7.90 -17.42
CA GLY A 458 -0.25 9.19 -17.17
C GLY A 458 -1.11 10.39 -17.58
N ASN A 459 -0.53 11.59 -17.60
CA ASN A 459 -1.19 12.83 -18.01
C ASN A 459 -0.58 13.44 -19.30
N ASP A 460 -0.03 12.60 -20.18
CA ASP A 460 0.59 13.02 -21.44
C ASP A 460 1.80 13.97 -21.27
N VAL A 461 2.44 13.97 -20.10
CA VAL A 461 3.68 14.73 -19.81
C VAL A 461 4.92 13.83 -19.87
N ASP A 462 6.09 14.41 -20.19
CA ASP A 462 7.30 13.63 -20.53
C ASP A 462 7.90 12.84 -19.37
N LYS A 463 7.61 13.21 -18.13
CA LYS A 463 8.08 12.50 -16.94
C LYS A 463 7.27 11.24 -16.62
N ASP A 464 6.02 11.16 -17.08
CA ASP A 464 5.14 10.01 -16.81
C ASP A 464 5.65 8.78 -17.56
N SER A 465 6.41 7.94 -16.89
CA SER A 465 7.10 6.81 -17.50
C SER A 465 7.12 5.60 -16.59
N ILE A 466 7.29 4.43 -17.19
CA ILE A 466 7.37 3.16 -16.47
C ILE A 466 8.74 2.54 -16.69
N ILE A 467 9.38 2.10 -15.61
CA ILE A 467 10.65 1.36 -15.62
C ILE A 467 10.40 -0.02 -15.03
N ILE A 468 10.71 -1.07 -15.77
CA ILE A 468 10.47 -2.45 -15.38
C ILE A 468 11.82 -3.18 -15.31
N LYS A 469 12.12 -3.78 -14.17
CA LYS A 469 13.35 -4.54 -13.92
C LYS A 469 12.98 -5.91 -13.36
N GLU A 470 13.13 -6.95 -14.18
CA GLU A 470 12.94 -8.35 -13.78
C GLU A 470 11.61 -8.60 -13.04
N ALA A 471 10.53 -7.94 -13.49
CA ALA A 471 9.23 -7.96 -12.83
C ALA A 471 8.15 -8.54 -13.75
N LEU A 472 7.16 -9.20 -13.15
CA LEU A 472 5.97 -9.69 -13.85
C LEU A 472 4.82 -8.71 -13.61
N ILE A 473 4.33 -8.09 -14.68
CA ILE A 473 3.19 -7.18 -14.60
C ILE A 473 2.04 -7.63 -15.50
N SER A 474 0.82 -7.58 -14.98
CA SER A 474 -0.43 -7.79 -15.72
C SER A 474 -1.31 -6.56 -15.55
N VAL A 475 -1.66 -5.90 -16.65
CA VAL A 475 -2.35 -4.61 -16.64
C VAL A 475 -3.55 -4.64 -17.56
N GLU A 476 -4.75 -4.35 -17.05
CA GLU A 476 -5.99 -4.37 -17.82
C GLU A 476 -6.78 -3.07 -17.61
N GLY A 477 -7.13 -2.38 -18.69
CA GLY A 477 -7.94 -1.17 -18.64
C GLY A 477 -9.03 -1.16 -19.70
N SER A 478 -10.30 -0.93 -19.30
CA SER A 478 -11.43 -0.91 -20.25
C SER A 478 -11.40 0.27 -21.22
N GLU A 479 -10.73 1.36 -20.86
CA GLU A 479 -10.51 2.56 -21.67
C GLU A 479 -9.07 2.64 -22.20
N GLY A 480 -8.12 1.95 -21.58
CA GLY A 480 -6.76 1.73 -22.05
C GLY A 480 -5.89 1.02 -21.00
N SER A 481 -5.18 -0.04 -21.36
CA SER A 481 -4.42 -0.82 -20.36
C SER A 481 -3.19 -0.06 -19.86
N ILE A 482 -2.34 0.45 -20.77
CA ILE A 482 -1.22 1.33 -20.44
C ILE A 482 -1.21 2.48 -21.44
N CYS A 483 -1.48 3.70 -20.99
CA CYS A 483 -1.64 4.87 -21.86
C CYS A 483 -1.29 6.19 -21.20
N GLN A 484 -1.16 7.23 -22.03
CA GLN A 484 -0.84 8.60 -21.64
C GLN A 484 0.49 8.75 -20.90
N ILE A 485 1.43 7.85 -21.18
CA ILE A 485 2.79 7.84 -20.63
C ILE A 485 3.81 8.11 -21.75
N SER A 486 4.93 8.73 -21.41
CA SER A 486 5.99 9.07 -22.35
C SER A 486 6.82 7.86 -22.80
N ASN A 487 7.04 6.89 -21.91
CA ASN A 487 7.95 5.79 -22.16
C ASN A 487 7.68 4.56 -21.29
N ILE A 488 8.00 3.37 -21.83
CA ILE A 488 8.19 2.13 -21.07
C ILE A 488 9.63 1.66 -21.29
N SER A 489 10.44 1.69 -20.24
CA SER A 489 11.79 1.13 -20.23
C SER A 489 11.78 -0.24 -19.54
N ALA A 490 11.85 -1.30 -20.32
CA ALA A 490 11.81 -2.67 -19.83
C ALA A 490 13.20 -3.33 -19.97
N LYS A 491 14.00 -3.33 -18.88
CA LYS A 491 15.32 -3.97 -18.91
C LYS A 491 15.15 -5.47 -18.73
N GLY A 492 15.40 -6.23 -19.79
CA GLY A 492 15.26 -7.70 -19.78
C GLY A 492 13.81 -8.19 -19.75
N CYS A 493 12.83 -7.32 -19.94
CA CYS A 493 11.40 -7.68 -20.00
C CYS A 493 10.81 -7.29 -21.36
N LYS A 494 9.74 -7.97 -21.79
CA LYS A 494 9.02 -7.69 -23.04
C LYS A 494 7.51 -7.76 -22.83
N ILE A 495 6.76 -7.03 -23.65
CA ILE A 495 5.31 -7.18 -23.73
C ILE A 495 5.03 -8.51 -24.44
N THR A 496 4.42 -9.47 -23.74
CA THR A 496 4.10 -10.80 -24.27
C THR A 496 2.62 -10.98 -24.59
N LYS A 497 1.75 -10.16 -23.98
CA LYS A 497 0.31 -10.16 -24.24
C LYS A 497 -0.23 -8.73 -24.38
N PRO A 498 -1.16 -8.47 -25.31
CA PRO A 498 -1.45 -9.33 -26.46
C PRO A 498 -0.23 -9.41 -27.39
N ARG A 499 -0.06 -10.54 -28.09
CA ARG A 499 1.11 -10.76 -28.95
C ARG A 499 1.26 -9.63 -29.98
N LYS A 500 2.49 -9.19 -30.22
CA LYS A 500 2.86 -8.04 -31.09
C LYS A 500 2.39 -6.68 -30.58
N ALA A 501 1.84 -6.58 -29.39
CA ALA A 501 1.64 -5.28 -28.78
C ALA A 501 3.00 -4.62 -28.53
N ILE A 502 3.07 -3.33 -28.81
CA ILE A 502 4.26 -2.50 -28.61
C ILE A 502 3.87 -1.24 -27.86
N PHE A 503 4.81 -0.65 -27.15
CA PHE A 503 4.66 0.75 -26.75
C PHE A 503 4.89 1.63 -27.98
N ASP A 504 3.90 2.44 -28.34
CA ASP A 504 3.98 3.44 -29.41
C ASP A 504 4.24 4.81 -28.77
N PRO A 505 5.47 5.36 -28.87
CA PRO A 505 5.82 6.64 -28.26
C PRO A 505 5.02 7.82 -28.84
N ALA A 506 4.60 7.75 -30.12
CA ALA A 506 3.83 8.81 -30.75
C ALA A 506 2.39 8.85 -30.22
N LYS A 507 1.83 7.69 -29.88
CA LYS A 507 0.51 7.57 -29.25
C LYS A 507 0.56 7.57 -27.73
N ARG A 508 1.75 7.52 -27.12
CA ARG A 508 1.95 7.48 -25.66
C ARG A 508 1.24 6.29 -24.98
N CYS A 509 1.08 5.19 -25.71
CA CYS A 509 0.26 4.05 -25.29
C CYS A 509 0.85 2.70 -25.72
N VAL A 510 0.44 1.62 -25.07
CA VAL A 510 0.58 0.27 -25.61
C VAL A 510 -0.49 0.03 -26.67
N THR A 511 -0.06 -0.35 -27.87
CA THR A 511 -0.92 -0.54 -29.04
C THR A 511 -0.73 -1.91 -29.67
N LEU A 512 -1.78 -2.42 -30.31
CA LEU A 512 -1.76 -3.62 -31.15
C LEU A 512 -2.23 -3.23 -32.55
N ASN A 513 -1.37 -3.42 -33.56
CA ASN A 513 -1.63 -2.95 -34.92
C ASN A 513 -1.96 -1.45 -35.00
N GLY A 514 -1.35 -0.65 -34.11
CA GLY A 514 -1.58 0.79 -33.99
C GLY A 514 -2.84 1.17 -33.19
N GLU A 515 -3.73 0.26 -32.83
CA GLU A 515 -4.90 0.55 -32.01
C GLU A 515 -4.60 0.42 -30.51
N LEU A 516 -5.22 1.25 -29.68
CA LEU A 516 -5.05 1.21 -28.22
C LEU A 516 -5.48 -0.15 -27.65
N VAL A 517 -4.61 -0.78 -26.87
CA VAL A 517 -4.95 -2.04 -26.17
C VAL A 517 -5.83 -1.74 -24.96
N LYS A 518 -7.03 -2.35 -24.96
CA LYS A 518 -8.03 -2.29 -23.87
C LYS A 518 -8.26 -3.66 -23.19
N THR A 519 -7.36 -4.60 -23.45
CA THR A 519 -7.35 -5.95 -22.88
C THR A 519 -6.09 -6.15 -22.06
N GLU A 520 -5.98 -7.27 -21.34
CA GLU A 520 -4.81 -7.55 -20.51
C GLU A 520 -3.49 -7.43 -21.28
N VAL A 521 -2.61 -6.57 -20.79
CA VAL A 521 -1.22 -6.40 -21.20
C VAL A 521 -0.34 -7.12 -20.18
N ILE A 522 0.46 -8.08 -20.64
CA ILE A 522 1.45 -8.75 -19.79
C ILE A 522 2.84 -8.29 -20.23
N ILE A 523 3.62 -7.80 -19.27
CA ILE A 523 5.05 -7.54 -19.44
C ILE A 523 5.79 -8.40 -18.41
N GLN A 524 6.69 -9.23 -18.88
CA GLN A 524 7.42 -10.18 -18.05
C GLN A 524 8.88 -10.28 -18.51
N PRO A 525 9.79 -10.85 -17.71
CA PRO A 525 11.14 -11.17 -18.17
C PRO A 525 11.08 -11.88 -19.53
N ALA A 526 11.92 -11.46 -20.47
CA ALA A 526 11.95 -12.06 -21.78
C ALA A 526 12.27 -13.55 -21.63
N ASP A 527 11.36 -14.41 -22.05
CA ASP A 527 11.71 -15.79 -22.28
C ASP A 527 12.77 -15.84 -23.39
N VAL A 528 13.81 -16.62 -23.13
CA VAL A 528 14.94 -16.86 -24.02
C VAL A 528 15.18 -18.35 -24.23
N ASN A 529 14.54 -19.19 -23.42
CA ASN A 529 14.63 -20.62 -23.57
C ASN A 529 13.60 -21.03 -24.63
N PRO A 530 13.95 -21.91 -25.56
CA PRO A 530 12.97 -22.42 -26.51
C PRO A 530 12.19 -23.60 -25.89
N PRO A 531 11.01 -23.94 -26.45
CA PRO A 531 10.21 -25.06 -25.97
C PRO A 531 11.00 -26.38 -25.93
N THR A 532 10.86 -27.13 -24.84
CA THR A 532 11.51 -28.42 -24.62
C THR A 532 10.67 -29.58 -25.17
N LEU A 533 11.32 -30.47 -25.93
CA LEU A 533 10.68 -31.69 -26.46
C LEU A 533 10.96 -32.89 -25.55
N LYS A 534 9.90 -33.62 -25.18
CA LYS A 534 10.03 -34.89 -24.45
C LYS A 534 10.31 -36.07 -25.39
N ASP A 535 9.59 -36.14 -26.50
CA ASP A 535 9.86 -37.03 -27.62
C ASP A 535 10.05 -36.15 -28.87
N PRO A 536 11.27 -36.00 -29.38
CA PRO A 536 11.56 -35.09 -30.49
C PRO A 536 11.10 -35.63 -31.85
N VAL A 537 10.55 -36.85 -31.93
CA VAL A 537 10.25 -37.51 -33.21
C VAL A 537 8.82 -37.24 -33.68
N VAL A 538 8.67 -36.70 -34.89
CA VAL A 538 7.38 -36.68 -35.61
C VAL A 538 7.07 -38.08 -36.13
N LYS A 539 5.87 -38.60 -35.84
CA LYS A 539 5.45 -39.96 -36.20
C LYS A 539 4.50 -39.94 -37.39
N VAL A 540 4.62 -40.99 -38.22
CA VAL A 540 3.72 -41.22 -39.35
C VAL A 540 2.52 -42.02 -38.87
N GLY A 541 1.32 -41.50 -39.16
CA GLY A 541 0.06 -42.18 -38.96
C GLY A 541 -0.42 -42.86 -40.24
N GLN A 542 -1.71 -42.71 -40.54
CA GLN A 542 -2.31 -43.33 -41.71
C GLN A 542 -1.89 -42.61 -43.01
N ILE A 543 -1.62 -43.40 -44.05
CA ILE A 543 -1.37 -42.94 -45.42
C ILE A 543 -2.52 -43.42 -46.30
N MET A 544 -3.26 -42.50 -46.92
CA MET A 544 -4.39 -42.83 -47.80
C MET A 544 -4.27 -42.06 -49.11
N GLY A 545 -3.81 -42.74 -50.16
CA GLY A 545 -3.58 -42.13 -51.47
C GLY A 545 -2.72 -40.87 -51.37
N LYS A 546 -3.34 -39.71 -51.62
CA LYS A 546 -2.73 -38.37 -51.62
C LYS A 546 -2.65 -37.69 -50.24
N THR A 547 -2.86 -38.43 -49.16
CA THR A 547 -2.85 -37.88 -47.79
C THR A 547 -1.86 -38.60 -46.89
N ILE A 548 -1.19 -37.85 -46.03
CA ILE A 548 -0.30 -38.38 -44.98
C ILE A 548 -0.71 -37.71 -43.66
N MET A 549 -1.15 -38.52 -42.70
CA MET A 549 -1.37 -38.07 -41.32
C MET A 549 -0.08 -38.18 -40.52
N ILE A 550 0.23 -37.16 -39.74
CA ILE A 550 1.37 -37.12 -38.82
C ILE A 550 0.92 -36.71 -37.42
N TYR A 551 1.67 -37.13 -36.41
CA TYR A 551 1.44 -36.76 -35.01
C TYR A 551 2.75 -36.67 -34.24
N TRP A 552 2.75 -35.93 -33.13
CA TRP A 552 3.92 -35.68 -32.27
C TRP A 552 3.50 -35.58 -30.81
N GLU A 553 4.42 -35.77 -29.87
CA GLU A 553 4.15 -35.49 -28.46
C GLU A 553 4.24 -33.98 -28.21
N LEU A 554 3.30 -33.39 -27.46
CA LEU A 554 3.31 -31.95 -27.20
C LEU A 554 4.57 -31.53 -26.41
N ALA A 555 5.14 -30.39 -26.80
CA ALA A 555 6.25 -29.76 -26.09
C ALA A 555 5.78 -29.15 -24.76
N SER A 556 6.75 -28.87 -23.89
CA SER A 556 6.60 -28.08 -22.68
C SER A 556 7.56 -26.89 -22.70
N ASP A 557 7.29 -25.88 -21.91
CA ASP A 557 8.11 -24.68 -21.84
C ASP A 557 8.23 -24.20 -20.38
N ASP A 558 9.28 -23.46 -20.05
CA ASP A 558 9.54 -22.98 -18.68
C ASP A 558 8.70 -21.75 -18.31
N VAL A 559 8.29 -20.94 -19.29
CA VAL A 559 7.43 -19.76 -19.09
C VAL A 559 6.06 -19.96 -19.73
N SER A 560 6.04 -20.47 -20.95
CA SER A 560 4.85 -20.64 -21.77
C SER A 560 3.94 -21.75 -21.26
N LYS A 561 2.63 -21.46 -21.12
CA LYS A 561 1.65 -22.52 -20.83
C LYS A 561 1.44 -23.37 -22.08
N GLN A 562 1.30 -24.68 -21.91
CA GLN A 562 1.11 -25.63 -23.03
C GLN A 562 0.01 -25.21 -24.02
N LYS A 563 -1.11 -24.67 -23.51
CA LYS A 563 -2.23 -24.20 -24.34
C LYS A 563 -1.89 -23.03 -25.27
N ASP A 564 -0.82 -22.31 -24.98
CA ASP A 564 -0.37 -21.12 -25.68
C ASP A 564 0.77 -21.43 -26.69
N LEU A 565 1.30 -22.67 -26.67
CA LEU A 565 2.31 -23.15 -27.62
C LEU A 565 1.74 -23.32 -29.03
N ARG A 566 2.53 -22.86 -30.01
CA ARG A 566 2.18 -22.81 -31.43
C ARG A 566 3.01 -23.80 -32.23
N TYR A 567 2.37 -24.53 -33.13
CA TYR A 567 3.00 -25.53 -33.98
C TYR A 567 2.81 -25.17 -35.44
N ILE A 568 3.85 -25.40 -36.24
CA ILE A 568 3.83 -25.20 -37.68
C ILE A 568 4.42 -26.45 -38.33
N VAL A 569 3.68 -27.04 -39.27
CA VAL A 569 4.14 -28.22 -40.03
C VAL A 569 4.78 -27.75 -41.32
N PHE A 570 5.99 -28.23 -41.57
CA PHE A 570 6.72 -28.02 -42.81
C PHE A 570 6.86 -29.33 -43.55
N TYR A 571 6.47 -29.37 -44.82
CA TYR A 571 6.61 -30.58 -45.64
C TYR A 571 6.97 -30.27 -47.09
N LYS A 572 7.72 -31.17 -47.73
CA LYS A 572 8.11 -31.04 -49.12
C LYS A 572 8.27 -32.39 -49.80
N LYS A 573 8.12 -32.39 -51.12
CA LYS A 573 8.45 -33.55 -51.96
C LYS A 573 9.96 -33.81 -51.88
N ASP A 574 10.35 -35.09 -51.88
CA ASP A 574 11.75 -35.49 -51.87
C ASP A 574 12.47 -34.91 -53.11
N GLY A 575 13.64 -34.31 -52.89
CA GLY A 575 14.38 -33.56 -53.91
C GLY A 575 13.91 -32.11 -54.15
N ALA A 576 12.80 -31.63 -53.58
CA ALA A 576 12.42 -30.22 -53.64
C ALA A 576 13.27 -29.35 -52.69
N THR A 577 13.46 -28.08 -53.04
CA THR A 577 14.22 -27.12 -52.22
C THR A 577 13.35 -26.38 -51.21
N GLU A 578 12.10 -26.10 -51.55
CA GLU A 578 11.17 -25.32 -50.73
C GLU A 578 10.20 -26.21 -49.95
N TYR A 579 9.88 -25.79 -48.72
CA TYR A 579 8.87 -26.42 -47.88
C TYR A 579 7.53 -25.70 -48.06
N MET A 580 6.46 -26.49 -48.19
CA MET A 580 5.10 -26.04 -47.91
C MET A 580 4.92 -25.95 -46.40
N GLN A 581 4.04 -25.04 -45.97
CA GLN A 581 3.80 -24.76 -44.55
C GLN A 581 2.29 -24.83 -44.24
N SER A 582 1.94 -25.39 -43.08
CA SER A 582 0.58 -25.27 -42.53
C SER A 582 0.30 -23.86 -41.97
N ASP A 583 -0.97 -23.58 -41.72
CA ASP A 583 -1.36 -22.53 -40.78
C ASP A 583 -0.78 -22.81 -39.38
N THR A 584 -0.73 -21.78 -38.53
CA THR A 584 -0.31 -21.93 -37.13
C THR A 584 -1.35 -22.72 -36.34
N LEU A 585 -0.93 -23.85 -35.77
CA LEU A 585 -1.76 -24.75 -34.98
C LEU A 585 -1.55 -24.46 -33.49
N LEU A 586 -2.60 -24.12 -32.75
CA LEU A 586 -2.50 -23.84 -31.32
C LEU A 586 -2.77 -25.11 -30.51
N ASN A 587 -1.83 -25.54 -29.68
CA ASN A 587 -1.95 -26.71 -28.80
C ASN A 587 -2.49 -27.97 -29.54
N LYS A 588 -1.86 -28.30 -30.67
CA LYS A 588 -2.18 -29.47 -31.49
C LYS A 588 -1.00 -30.43 -31.54
N ASP A 589 -1.33 -31.72 -31.59
CA ASP A 589 -0.41 -32.86 -31.56
C ASP A 589 -0.45 -33.68 -32.86
N GLY A 590 -1.13 -33.19 -33.90
CA GLY A 590 -1.23 -33.86 -35.18
C GLY A 590 -1.71 -32.98 -36.32
N TYR A 591 -1.44 -33.43 -37.54
CA TYR A 591 -1.78 -32.74 -38.78
C TYR A 591 -1.98 -33.73 -39.94
N VAL A 592 -2.88 -33.39 -40.87
CA VAL A 592 -3.12 -34.18 -42.08
C VAL A 592 -2.65 -33.37 -43.29
N MET A 593 -1.57 -33.82 -43.93
CA MET A 593 -1.15 -33.31 -45.22
C MET A 593 -2.05 -33.87 -46.31
N GLN A 594 -2.58 -33.00 -47.18
CA GLN A 594 -3.55 -33.35 -48.23
C GLN A 594 -3.04 -32.91 -49.61
N ASP A 595 -3.75 -33.36 -50.66
CA ASP A 595 -3.48 -33.02 -52.07
C ASP A 595 -2.04 -33.32 -52.54
N LEU A 596 -1.41 -34.34 -51.95
CA LEU A 596 -0.06 -34.76 -52.30
C LEU A 596 -0.03 -35.52 -53.63
N GLU A 597 1.15 -35.60 -54.25
CA GLU A 597 1.36 -36.45 -55.41
C GLU A 597 1.39 -37.92 -55.00
N MET A 598 0.84 -38.82 -55.82
CA MET A 598 0.84 -40.27 -55.59
C MET A 598 2.25 -40.86 -55.76
N SER A 599 2.54 -42.00 -55.12
CA SER A 599 3.85 -42.69 -55.21
C SER A 599 5.06 -41.80 -54.94
N THR A 600 4.89 -40.76 -54.13
CA THR A 600 5.87 -39.69 -53.96
C THR A 600 6.29 -39.64 -52.51
N LYS A 601 7.61 -39.63 -52.29
CA LYS A 601 8.19 -39.48 -50.96
C LYS A 601 8.14 -38.01 -50.54
N TYR A 602 7.71 -37.76 -49.32
CA TYR A 602 7.69 -36.45 -48.69
C TYR A 602 8.55 -36.48 -47.42
N SER A 603 9.33 -35.43 -47.21
CA SER A 603 10.01 -35.13 -45.94
C SER A 603 9.25 -34.04 -45.21
N PHE A 604 9.06 -34.20 -43.90
CA PHE A 604 8.35 -33.24 -43.08
C PHE A 604 8.95 -33.13 -41.69
N TYR A 605 8.76 -31.98 -41.06
CA TYR A 605 9.09 -31.72 -39.66
C TYR A 605 8.08 -30.75 -39.07
N VAL A 606 8.09 -30.64 -37.75
CA VAL A 606 7.22 -29.72 -37.01
C VAL A 606 8.11 -28.75 -36.26
N LYS A 607 7.74 -27.48 -36.27
CA LYS A 607 8.37 -26.44 -35.46
C LYS A 607 7.39 -26.02 -34.37
N VAL A 608 7.86 -25.94 -33.13
CA VAL A 608 7.11 -25.38 -32.01
C VAL A 608 7.68 -24.03 -31.61
N LEU A 609 6.80 -23.07 -31.29
CA LEU A 609 7.14 -21.73 -30.84
C LEU A 609 6.39 -21.41 -29.54
N ASP A 610 7.07 -20.75 -28.62
CA ASP A 610 6.51 -20.18 -27.38
C ASP A 610 5.80 -18.82 -27.63
N GLU A 611 5.51 -18.03 -26.59
CA GLU A 611 4.96 -16.67 -26.73
C GLU A 611 6.00 -15.62 -27.14
N ALA A 612 7.28 -15.88 -26.90
CA ALA A 612 8.41 -15.01 -27.21
C ALA A 612 8.97 -15.22 -28.64
N ASP A 613 8.39 -16.16 -29.40
CA ASP A 613 8.86 -16.64 -30.70
C ASP A 613 10.22 -17.39 -30.62
N ASN A 614 10.62 -17.90 -29.45
CA ASN A 614 11.70 -18.90 -29.38
C ASN A 614 11.19 -20.21 -30.00
N GLU A 615 12.04 -20.86 -30.79
CA GLU A 615 11.64 -22.01 -31.61
C GLU A 615 12.46 -23.26 -31.31
N THR A 616 11.81 -24.41 -31.38
CA THR A 616 12.47 -25.72 -31.43
C THR A 616 11.85 -26.57 -32.54
N ASP A 617 12.71 -27.22 -33.32
CA ASP A 617 12.31 -28.15 -34.37
C ASP A 617 12.25 -29.58 -33.84
N TYR A 618 11.14 -30.26 -34.11
CA TYR A 618 11.08 -31.72 -34.03
C TYR A 618 11.96 -32.32 -35.12
N PHE A 619 12.48 -33.51 -34.86
CA PHE A 619 13.28 -34.25 -35.82
C PHE A 619 12.47 -34.58 -37.07
N PRO A 620 13.03 -34.36 -38.26
CA PRO A 620 12.34 -34.63 -39.51
C PRO A 620 12.06 -36.12 -39.67
N ASN A 621 10.94 -36.42 -40.30
CA ASN A 621 10.57 -37.78 -40.72
C ASN A 621 10.10 -37.76 -42.18
N TYR A 622 9.87 -38.93 -42.75
CA TYR A 622 9.49 -39.10 -44.15
C TYR A 622 8.44 -40.19 -44.31
N ALA A 623 7.61 -40.03 -45.34
CA ALA A 623 6.63 -41.04 -45.74
C ALA A 623 6.40 -40.96 -47.26
N THR A 624 5.99 -42.07 -47.85
CA THR A 624 5.69 -42.18 -49.28
C THR A 624 4.20 -42.35 -49.44
N THR A 625 3.56 -41.51 -50.24
CA THR A 625 2.15 -41.71 -50.62
C THR A 625 1.97 -43.02 -51.38
N ASN A 626 0.85 -43.71 -51.18
CA ASN A 626 0.63 -45.02 -51.78
C ASN A 626 0.48 -44.91 -53.31
N THR A 627 0.86 -45.97 -54.02
CA THR A 627 0.69 -46.09 -55.47
C THR A 627 -0.75 -46.40 -55.85
N THR A 628 -1.46 -47.15 -55.00
CA THR A 628 -2.82 -47.61 -55.24
C THR A 628 -3.66 -47.47 -53.97
N ILE A 629 -4.94 -47.16 -54.11
CA ILE A 629 -5.90 -47.14 -53.00
C ILE A 629 -6.64 -48.48 -53.02
N PRO A 630 -6.50 -49.36 -52.02
CA PRO A 630 -7.31 -50.57 -51.93
C PRO A 630 -8.76 -50.19 -51.56
N TYR A 631 -9.74 -50.82 -52.21
CA TYR A 631 -11.15 -50.74 -51.85
C TYR A 631 -11.56 -52.02 -51.16
N ASP A 632 -12.46 -51.99 -50.17
CA ASP A 632 -12.89 -53.15 -49.39
C ASP A 632 -13.85 -54.08 -50.17
N ILE A 633 -13.42 -54.51 -51.36
CA ILE A 633 -14.12 -55.38 -52.30
C ILE A 633 -13.11 -56.30 -52.96
N THR A 634 -13.41 -57.59 -53.00
CA THR A 634 -12.67 -58.59 -53.77
C THR A 634 -13.60 -59.36 -54.69
N ILE A 635 -13.10 -59.75 -55.87
CA ILE A 635 -13.84 -60.58 -56.83
C ILE A 635 -12.96 -61.75 -57.22
N GLY A 636 -13.48 -62.98 -57.09
CA GLY A 636 -12.69 -64.19 -57.33
C GLY A 636 -11.42 -64.31 -56.47
N GLY A 637 -11.38 -63.62 -55.33
CA GLY A 637 -10.22 -63.53 -54.42
C GLY A 637 -9.19 -62.45 -54.75
N GLU A 638 -9.38 -61.66 -55.81
CA GLU A 638 -8.47 -60.56 -56.18
C GLU A 638 -9.01 -59.21 -55.67
N GLN A 639 -8.13 -58.38 -55.09
CA GLN A 639 -8.45 -57.07 -54.50
C GLN A 639 -8.72 -56.02 -55.57
N ILE A 640 -9.83 -55.27 -55.44
CA ILE A 640 -10.05 -54.07 -56.24
C ILE A 640 -9.24 -52.91 -55.65
N THR A 641 -8.53 -52.19 -56.50
CA THR A 641 -7.76 -50.99 -56.15
C THR A 641 -8.06 -49.86 -57.12
N SER A 642 -7.64 -48.64 -56.81
CA SER A 642 -7.73 -47.49 -57.73
C SER A 642 -7.16 -47.78 -59.13
N ASP A 643 -6.23 -48.72 -59.26
CA ASP A 643 -5.54 -49.00 -60.53
C ASP A 643 -6.34 -49.91 -61.46
N ASN A 644 -7.16 -50.81 -60.90
CA ASN A 644 -7.94 -51.77 -61.68
C ASN A 644 -9.45 -51.47 -61.68
N ALA A 645 -9.90 -50.49 -60.90
CA ALA A 645 -11.31 -50.18 -60.72
C ALA A 645 -12.05 -49.87 -62.02
N ASP A 646 -11.44 -49.13 -62.95
CA ASP A 646 -12.08 -48.79 -64.23
C ASP A 646 -12.24 -49.99 -65.18
N ASN A 647 -11.51 -51.09 -64.93
CA ASN A 647 -11.53 -52.28 -65.78
C ASN A 647 -11.01 -53.50 -65.02
N ILE A 648 -11.88 -54.09 -64.20
CA ILE A 648 -11.52 -55.21 -63.33
C ILE A 648 -11.41 -56.47 -64.18
N LYS A 649 -10.22 -57.07 -64.17
CA LYS A 649 -9.90 -58.29 -64.91
C LYS A 649 -9.28 -59.30 -63.98
N GLY A 650 -9.60 -60.57 -64.21
CA GLY A 650 -8.94 -61.70 -63.57
C GLY A 650 -9.23 -62.98 -64.32
N LYS A 651 -8.48 -64.06 -64.04
CA LYS A 651 -8.70 -65.37 -64.69
C LYS A 651 -10.07 -65.98 -64.40
N TRP A 652 -10.72 -65.49 -63.34
CA TRP A 652 -12.08 -65.83 -62.93
C TRP A 652 -13.15 -65.19 -63.83
N LEU A 653 -12.86 -64.10 -64.55
CA LEU A 653 -13.80 -63.46 -65.48
C LEU A 653 -13.74 -64.15 -66.86
N LYS A 654 -14.82 -64.84 -67.25
CA LYS A 654 -14.92 -65.61 -68.51
C LYS A 654 -15.44 -64.77 -69.67
N SER A 655 -16.39 -63.88 -69.40
CA SER A 655 -16.93 -62.93 -70.37
C SER A 655 -17.48 -61.68 -69.68
N GLY A 656 -17.83 -60.68 -70.48
CA GLY A 656 -18.42 -59.42 -70.02
C GLY A 656 -17.41 -58.45 -69.42
N LYS A 657 -17.91 -57.45 -68.71
CA LYS A 657 -17.09 -56.41 -68.06
C LYS A 657 -17.52 -56.21 -66.61
N VAL A 658 -16.53 -55.86 -65.80
CA VAL A 658 -16.71 -55.49 -64.39
C VAL A 658 -15.89 -54.25 -64.12
N TYR A 659 -16.48 -53.25 -63.47
CA TYR A 659 -15.80 -52.02 -63.07
C TYR A 659 -16.43 -51.43 -61.81
N PHE A 660 -15.64 -50.64 -61.08
CA PHE A 660 -16.02 -50.05 -59.80
C PHE A 660 -15.80 -48.54 -59.82
N ASP A 661 -16.88 -47.78 -59.65
CA ASP A 661 -16.83 -46.33 -59.48
C ASP A 661 -16.78 -45.97 -57.99
N ALA A 662 -15.59 -45.65 -57.49
CA ALA A 662 -15.37 -45.41 -56.06
C ALA A 662 -16.16 -44.21 -55.47
N PRO A 663 -16.28 -43.05 -56.16
CA PRO A 663 -17.13 -41.94 -55.71
C PRO A 663 -18.58 -42.32 -55.43
N THR A 664 -19.22 -43.10 -56.31
CA THR A 664 -20.62 -43.53 -56.11
C THR A 664 -20.75 -44.86 -55.38
N LYS A 665 -19.62 -45.55 -55.14
CA LYS A 665 -19.53 -46.91 -54.61
C LYS A 665 -20.33 -47.91 -55.44
N THR A 666 -20.26 -47.78 -56.77
CA THR A 666 -21.03 -48.62 -57.70
C THR A 666 -20.12 -49.66 -58.35
N LEU A 667 -20.39 -50.93 -58.11
CA LEU A 667 -19.81 -52.07 -58.82
C LEU A 667 -20.76 -52.50 -59.94
N THR A 668 -20.35 -52.36 -61.19
CA THR A 668 -21.21 -52.69 -62.33
C THR A 668 -20.81 -54.02 -62.95
N PHE A 669 -21.80 -54.89 -63.19
CA PHE A 669 -21.66 -56.11 -63.99
C PHE A 669 -22.39 -55.92 -65.32
N GLU A 670 -21.64 -56.03 -66.44
CA GLU A 670 -22.16 -55.92 -67.80
C GLU A 670 -21.94 -57.22 -68.57
N ASN A 671 -22.99 -58.05 -68.70
CA ASN A 671 -22.95 -59.39 -69.29
C ASN A 671 -21.80 -60.27 -68.74
N ALA A 672 -21.50 -60.10 -67.45
CA ALA A 672 -20.34 -60.69 -66.80
C ALA A 672 -20.59 -62.17 -66.46
N GLU A 673 -19.65 -63.05 -66.81
CA GLU A 673 -19.63 -64.45 -66.39
C GLU A 673 -18.38 -64.70 -65.54
N ILE A 674 -18.57 -65.04 -64.26
CA ILE A 674 -17.50 -65.20 -63.27
C ILE A 674 -17.49 -66.64 -62.75
N GLU A 675 -16.33 -67.29 -62.77
CA GLU A 675 -16.07 -68.56 -62.08
C GLU A 675 -14.97 -68.38 -61.04
N ALA A 676 -15.36 -68.35 -59.77
CA ALA A 676 -14.49 -68.16 -58.63
C ALA A 676 -14.23 -69.47 -57.87
N LYS A 677 -12.98 -69.68 -57.44
CA LYS A 677 -12.64 -70.76 -56.49
C LYS A 677 -12.96 -70.38 -55.04
N THR A 678 -13.01 -69.07 -54.77
CA THR A 678 -13.34 -68.45 -53.48
C THR A 678 -14.72 -67.79 -53.56
N TYR A 679 -14.99 -66.78 -52.72
CA TYR A 679 -16.14 -65.92 -52.87
C TYR A 679 -16.22 -65.33 -54.29
N GLY A 680 -17.40 -65.31 -54.88
CA GLY A 680 -17.64 -64.64 -56.16
C GLY A 680 -17.37 -63.15 -56.00
N VAL A 681 -18.07 -62.53 -55.05
CA VAL A 681 -17.81 -61.17 -54.56
C VAL A 681 -17.79 -61.19 -53.04
N LEU A 682 -16.76 -60.61 -52.43
CA LEU A 682 -16.74 -60.29 -51.01
C LEU A 682 -16.63 -58.77 -50.85
N SER A 683 -17.56 -58.17 -50.11
CA SER A 683 -17.54 -56.74 -49.81
C SER A 683 -17.71 -56.44 -48.33
N GLN A 684 -16.92 -55.46 -47.87
CA GLN A 684 -17.04 -54.80 -46.58
C GLN A 684 -17.27 -53.29 -46.75
N THR A 685 -17.67 -52.87 -47.95
CA THR A 685 -17.92 -51.47 -48.30
C THR A 685 -19.31 -51.02 -47.85
N GLU A 686 -19.36 -50.00 -47.00
CA GLU A 686 -20.63 -49.44 -46.52
C GLU A 686 -21.42 -48.75 -47.64
N ASN A 687 -22.69 -49.14 -47.80
CA ASN A 687 -23.62 -48.65 -48.83
C ASN A 687 -23.15 -48.96 -50.26
N LEU A 688 -22.62 -50.16 -50.49
CA LEU A 688 -22.25 -50.62 -51.83
C LEU A 688 -23.49 -50.66 -52.74
N LYS A 689 -23.33 -50.21 -53.98
CA LYS A 689 -24.30 -50.36 -55.05
C LYS A 689 -23.76 -51.36 -56.06
N ILE A 690 -24.59 -52.30 -56.50
CA ILE A 690 -24.29 -53.24 -57.57
C ILE A 690 -25.27 -52.99 -58.71
N GLU A 691 -24.77 -52.56 -59.85
CA GLU A 691 -25.59 -52.30 -61.04
C GLU A 691 -25.51 -53.49 -62.00
N LEU A 692 -26.66 -53.94 -62.47
CA LEU A 692 -26.80 -55.06 -63.39
C LEU A 692 -27.21 -54.58 -64.77
N ILE A 693 -26.33 -54.82 -65.75
CA ILE A 693 -26.57 -54.58 -67.17
C ILE A 693 -26.50 -55.91 -67.92
N GLY A 694 -27.57 -56.26 -68.64
CA GLY A 694 -27.65 -57.53 -69.37
C GLY A 694 -27.71 -58.74 -68.45
N ASP A 695 -27.23 -59.89 -68.93
CA ASP A 695 -27.31 -61.17 -68.22
C ASP A 695 -25.99 -61.52 -67.55
N ASN A 696 -25.97 -61.53 -66.21
CA ASN A 696 -24.77 -61.75 -65.41
C ASN A 696 -24.85 -63.09 -64.68
N LYS A 697 -23.72 -63.79 -64.56
CA LYS A 697 -23.60 -65.10 -63.91
C LYS A 697 -22.36 -65.14 -63.03
N ILE A 698 -22.51 -65.62 -61.81
CA ILE A 698 -21.40 -65.84 -60.88
C ILE A 698 -21.52 -67.25 -60.30
N PHE A 699 -20.51 -68.06 -60.53
CA PHE A 699 -20.33 -69.37 -59.94
C PHE A 699 -19.20 -69.33 -58.91
N SER A 700 -19.44 -69.91 -57.74
CA SER A 700 -18.44 -70.09 -56.68
C SER A 700 -18.36 -71.56 -56.24
N ASP A 701 -17.16 -72.14 -56.27
CA ASP A 701 -16.93 -73.56 -55.94
C ASP A 701 -17.26 -73.88 -54.46
N ARG A 702 -16.58 -73.21 -53.50
CA ARG A 702 -16.63 -73.57 -52.07
C ARG A 702 -17.25 -72.56 -51.13
N TRP A 703 -17.38 -71.31 -51.56
CA TRP A 703 -17.75 -70.17 -50.71
C TRP A 703 -19.00 -69.50 -51.24
N SER A 704 -19.58 -68.58 -50.46
CA SER A 704 -20.78 -67.87 -50.89
C SER A 704 -20.53 -67.10 -52.17
N THR A 705 -21.52 -67.07 -53.07
CA THR A 705 -21.37 -66.35 -54.33
C THR A 705 -21.29 -64.85 -54.10
N LEU A 706 -22.18 -64.31 -53.26
CA LEU A 706 -22.07 -62.96 -52.70
C LEU A 706 -21.91 -63.02 -51.19
N TYR A 707 -20.81 -62.48 -50.66
CA TYR A 707 -20.58 -62.24 -49.24
C TYR A 707 -20.63 -60.73 -48.97
N LEU A 708 -21.70 -60.25 -48.34
CA LEU A 708 -21.95 -58.81 -48.17
C LEU A 708 -22.06 -58.50 -46.67
N SER A 709 -20.97 -58.01 -46.07
CA SER A 709 -20.94 -57.72 -44.62
C SER A 709 -21.45 -56.33 -44.25
N LYS A 710 -21.75 -55.48 -45.23
CA LYS A 710 -22.29 -54.12 -45.05
C LYS A 710 -23.50 -53.89 -45.97
N ASN A 711 -24.26 -52.82 -45.70
CA ASN A 711 -25.46 -52.49 -46.46
C ASN A 711 -25.18 -52.40 -47.96
N THR A 712 -25.94 -53.15 -48.75
CA THR A 712 -25.75 -53.25 -50.21
C THR A 712 -27.09 -53.11 -50.94
N ALA A 713 -27.09 -52.47 -52.11
CA ALA A 713 -28.23 -52.42 -53.03
C ALA A 713 -27.85 -53.00 -54.39
N ILE A 714 -28.66 -53.92 -54.92
CA ILE A 714 -28.52 -54.47 -56.28
C ILE A 714 -29.67 -53.91 -57.13
N TYR A 715 -29.36 -53.28 -58.25
CA TYR A 715 -30.34 -52.60 -59.10
C TYR A 715 -29.96 -52.68 -60.58
N GLY A 716 -30.82 -52.13 -61.44
CA GLY A 716 -30.67 -52.16 -62.90
C GLY A 716 -31.65 -53.14 -63.55
N GLU A 717 -31.91 -52.96 -64.85
CA GLU A 717 -32.86 -53.80 -65.60
C GLU A 717 -32.32 -55.20 -65.93
N GLY A 718 -31.02 -55.44 -65.66
CA GLY A 718 -30.34 -56.71 -65.92
C GLY A 718 -30.70 -57.85 -64.96
N SER A 719 -30.14 -59.02 -65.25
CA SER A 719 -30.26 -60.23 -64.45
C SER A 719 -28.93 -60.63 -63.79
N LEU A 720 -29.01 -61.29 -62.62
CA LEU A 720 -27.87 -61.87 -61.92
C LEU A 720 -28.19 -63.28 -61.45
N ASN A 721 -27.50 -64.28 -61.98
CA ASN A 721 -27.60 -65.67 -61.57
C ASN A 721 -26.39 -66.06 -60.70
N LEU A 722 -26.65 -66.45 -59.46
CA LEU A 722 -25.67 -66.81 -58.46
C LEU A 722 -25.80 -68.29 -58.15
N GLU A 723 -24.70 -69.03 -58.31
CA GLU A 723 -24.69 -70.47 -58.06
C GLU A 723 -23.47 -70.88 -57.24
N THR A 724 -23.72 -71.71 -56.23
CA THR A 724 -22.70 -72.47 -55.50
C THR A 724 -23.30 -73.79 -55.04
N THR A 725 -22.47 -74.80 -54.76
CA THR A 725 -22.94 -76.10 -54.24
C THR A 725 -22.56 -76.33 -52.78
N ALA A 726 -21.78 -75.43 -52.18
CA ALA A 726 -21.13 -75.66 -50.88
C ALA A 726 -21.41 -74.58 -49.83
N ASN A 727 -22.14 -73.52 -50.18
CA ASN A 727 -22.44 -72.41 -49.25
C ASN A 727 -23.70 -71.64 -49.70
N CYS A 728 -23.84 -70.38 -49.27
CA CYS A 728 -24.96 -69.52 -49.59
C CYS A 728 -24.84 -68.92 -51.01
N GLY A 729 -25.92 -68.84 -51.78
CA GLY A 729 -25.94 -67.99 -52.97
C GLY A 729 -25.67 -66.52 -52.60
N ILE A 730 -26.36 -66.04 -51.55
CA ILE A 730 -26.15 -64.72 -50.94
C ILE A 730 -26.02 -64.87 -49.43
N PHE A 731 -24.96 -64.32 -48.86
CA PHE A 731 -24.71 -64.30 -47.41
C PHE A 731 -24.65 -62.88 -46.85
N LEU A 732 -25.44 -62.61 -45.80
CA LEU A 732 -25.68 -61.29 -45.21
C LEU A 732 -25.36 -61.26 -43.69
N PRO A 733 -24.09 -61.44 -43.27
CA PRO A 733 -23.74 -61.50 -41.85
C PRO A 733 -23.89 -60.13 -41.19
N GLY A 734 -25.02 -59.90 -40.51
CA GLY A 734 -25.33 -58.64 -39.83
C GLY A 734 -25.47 -57.43 -40.75
N SER A 735 -25.88 -57.65 -42.00
CA SER A 735 -26.00 -56.61 -43.02
C SER A 735 -27.39 -56.60 -43.65
N SER A 736 -27.64 -55.60 -44.50
CA SER A 736 -28.87 -55.55 -45.29
C SER A 736 -28.61 -55.58 -46.79
N LEU A 737 -29.50 -56.25 -47.52
CA LEU A 737 -29.54 -56.25 -48.98
C LEU A 737 -30.86 -55.69 -49.48
N THR A 738 -30.79 -54.71 -50.38
CA THR A 738 -31.95 -54.24 -51.15
C THR A 738 -31.84 -54.69 -52.60
N LEU A 739 -32.87 -55.34 -53.13
CA LEU A 739 -33.03 -55.63 -54.56
C LEU A 739 -34.04 -54.65 -55.14
N GLU A 740 -33.67 -53.89 -56.17
CA GLU A 740 -34.51 -52.84 -56.75
C GLU A 740 -34.58 -52.92 -58.28
N GLY A 741 -35.77 -53.18 -58.84
CA GLY A 741 -35.98 -53.19 -60.29
C GLY A 741 -35.30 -54.33 -61.06
N CYS A 742 -34.49 -55.18 -60.41
CA CYS A 742 -33.66 -56.21 -61.03
C CYS A 742 -34.23 -57.63 -60.90
N SER A 743 -33.60 -58.60 -61.57
CA SER A 743 -33.96 -60.03 -61.49
C SER A 743 -32.77 -60.85 -60.99
N VAL A 744 -32.87 -61.44 -59.79
CA VAL A 744 -31.79 -62.20 -59.16
C VAL A 744 -32.20 -63.65 -58.94
N SER A 745 -31.29 -64.58 -59.22
CA SER A 745 -31.40 -66.00 -58.87
C SER A 745 -30.25 -66.34 -57.93
N ALA A 746 -30.53 -66.98 -56.79
CA ALA A 746 -29.54 -67.36 -55.79
C ALA A 746 -29.73 -68.83 -55.39
N LYS A 747 -28.78 -69.67 -55.82
CA LYS A 747 -28.77 -71.11 -55.58
C LYS A 747 -27.55 -71.52 -54.76
N GLY A 748 -27.77 -72.26 -53.68
CA GLY A 748 -26.73 -72.70 -52.75
C GLY A 748 -27.16 -73.90 -51.90
N GLN A 749 -26.34 -74.25 -50.91
CA GLN A 749 -26.82 -75.01 -49.74
C GLN A 749 -27.87 -74.18 -49.00
N TRP A 750 -27.66 -72.86 -48.94
CA TRP A 750 -28.68 -71.87 -48.61
C TRP A 750 -28.86 -70.90 -49.79
N GLY A 751 -30.09 -70.53 -50.13
CA GLY A 751 -30.33 -69.58 -51.22
C GLY A 751 -29.85 -68.18 -50.81
N VAL A 752 -30.53 -67.62 -49.80
CA VAL A 752 -30.17 -66.38 -49.12
C VAL A 752 -30.17 -66.60 -47.60
N ALA A 753 -29.04 -66.33 -46.94
CA ALA A 753 -28.90 -66.50 -45.48
C ALA A 753 -28.26 -65.29 -44.81
N GLY A 754 -28.69 -64.96 -43.58
CA GLY A 754 -28.15 -63.83 -42.80
C GLY A 754 -27.22 -64.20 -41.63
N GLY A 755 -26.94 -65.49 -41.41
CA GLY A 755 -26.03 -66.00 -40.37
C GLY A 755 -26.68 -66.19 -38.98
N ASP A 756 -26.09 -67.02 -38.13
CA ASP A 756 -26.70 -67.46 -36.85
C ASP A 756 -26.63 -66.43 -35.70
N ALA A 757 -26.19 -65.20 -35.97
CA ALA A 757 -25.93 -64.17 -34.97
C ALA A 757 -27.21 -63.46 -34.47
N ALA A 758 -27.09 -62.77 -33.33
CA ALA A 758 -28.18 -61.98 -32.74
C ALA A 758 -28.66 -60.83 -33.67
N GLU A 759 -27.76 -60.33 -34.51
CA GLU A 759 -28.04 -59.38 -35.59
C GLU A 759 -27.92 -60.10 -36.93
N ALA A 760 -28.85 -61.00 -37.26
CA ALA A 760 -28.83 -61.68 -38.56
C ALA A 760 -29.31 -60.75 -39.69
N GLY A 761 -28.92 -61.06 -40.93
CA GLY A 761 -29.13 -60.21 -42.10
C GLY A 761 -30.59 -59.80 -42.39
N LYS A 762 -30.77 -58.77 -43.22
CA LYS A 762 -32.08 -58.24 -43.63
C LYS A 762 -32.20 -58.19 -45.14
N LEU A 763 -33.39 -58.51 -45.67
CA LEU A 763 -33.66 -58.55 -47.10
C LEU A 763 -34.84 -57.65 -47.47
N PHE A 764 -34.59 -56.68 -48.35
CA PHE A 764 -35.57 -55.75 -48.89
C PHE A 764 -35.72 -55.99 -50.39
N ILE A 765 -36.93 -56.18 -50.88
CA ILE A 765 -37.19 -56.42 -52.31
C ILE A 765 -38.22 -55.40 -52.80
N LYS A 766 -37.80 -54.55 -53.74
CA LYS A 766 -38.56 -53.41 -54.27
C LYS A 766 -38.73 -53.54 -55.77
N ASN A 767 -39.95 -53.82 -56.23
CA ASN A 767 -40.25 -54.01 -57.66
C ASN A 767 -39.23 -54.93 -58.38
N ALA A 768 -38.76 -55.98 -57.70
CA ALA A 768 -37.70 -56.85 -58.16
C ALA A 768 -38.15 -58.31 -58.13
N GLN A 769 -37.39 -59.18 -58.80
CA GLN A 769 -37.61 -60.63 -58.78
C GLN A 769 -36.45 -61.30 -58.06
N LEU A 770 -36.76 -62.26 -57.19
CA LEU A 770 -35.79 -63.12 -56.55
C LEU A 770 -36.25 -64.57 -56.66
N THR A 771 -35.43 -65.44 -57.22
CA THR A 771 -35.54 -66.89 -57.08
C THR A 771 -34.46 -67.36 -56.12
N ALA A 772 -34.83 -67.86 -54.95
CA ALA A 772 -33.89 -68.38 -53.97
C ALA A 772 -34.12 -69.88 -53.77
N GLU A 773 -33.07 -70.69 -53.90
CA GLU A 773 -33.15 -72.15 -53.77
C GLU A 773 -31.97 -72.63 -52.89
N GLY A 774 -32.29 -73.28 -51.77
CA GLY A 774 -31.29 -73.84 -50.86
C GLY A 774 -31.74 -75.16 -50.25
N SER A 775 -30.89 -76.19 -50.31
CA SER A 775 -31.21 -77.53 -49.76
C SER A 775 -31.48 -77.50 -48.25
N ASP A 776 -30.85 -76.56 -47.54
CA ASP A 776 -30.93 -76.41 -46.09
C ASP A 776 -31.73 -75.14 -45.71
N GLY A 777 -32.21 -74.38 -46.71
CA GLY A 777 -33.04 -73.20 -46.53
C GLY A 777 -32.93 -72.24 -47.72
N SER A 778 -34.05 -71.92 -48.36
CA SER A 778 -34.09 -71.03 -49.52
C SER A 778 -33.96 -69.56 -49.14
N ILE A 779 -34.68 -69.09 -48.12
CA ILE A 779 -34.48 -67.78 -47.49
C ILE A 779 -34.58 -67.98 -45.97
N CYS A 780 -33.45 -67.96 -45.26
CA CYS A 780 -33.37 -68.31 -43.83
C CYS A 780 -32.37 -67.44 -43.08
N ASP A 781 -32.32 -67.60 -41.76
CA ASP A 781 -31.43 -66.85 -40.86
C ASP A 781 -31.43 -65.34 -41.12
N ILE A 782 -32.59 -64.76 -41.43
CA ILE A 782 -32.76 -63.31 -41.63
C ILE A 782 -33.75 -62.74 -40.61
N THR A 783 -33.45 -61.55 -40.09
CA THR A 783 -34.31 -60.90 -39.09
C THR A 783 -35.48 -60.14 -39.71
N GLU A 784 -35.41 -59.83 -41.01
CA GLU A 784 -36.44 -59.05 -41.69
C GLU A 784 -36.49 -59.40 -43.19
N LEU A 785 -37.69 -59.69 -43.69
CA LEU A 785 -38.01 -59.69 -45.12
C LEU A 785 -39.10 -58.67 -45.38
N ARG A 786 -38.80 -57.67 -46.21
CA ARG A 786 -39.78 -56.66 -46.63
C ARG A 786 -39.93 -56.65 -48.14
N LEU A 787 -41.19 -56.78 -48.58
CA LEU A 787 -41.57 -56.78 -49.98
C LEU A 787 -42.36 -55.52 -50.30
N GLU A 788 -41.91 -54.77 -51.30
CA GLU A 788 -42.57 -53.58 -51.82
C GLU A 788 -42.73 -53.75 -53.33
N GLY A 789 -43.96 -53.71 -53.83
CA GLY A 789 -44.22 -53.95 -55.26
C GLY A 789 -43.88 -55.37 -55.75
N SER A 790 -43.65 -56.31 -54.82
CA SER A 790 -43.31 -57.72 -55.10
C SER A 790 -44.03 -58.63 -54.10
N TYR A 791 -44.19 -59.92 -54.42
CA TYR A 791 -44.82 -60.90 -53.52
C TYR A 791 -44.22 -62.30 -53.73
N ILE A 792 -44.29 -63.15 -52.70
CA ILE A 792 -43.93 -64.58 -52.79
C ILE A 792 -45.02 -65.27 -53.63
N LYS A 793 -44.65 -65.72 -54.83
CA LYS A 793 -45.54 -66.44 -55.75
C LYS A 793 -45.51 -67.93 -55.49
N GLU A 794 -44.31 -68.48 -55.30
CA GLU A 794 -44.11 -69.89 -54.99
C GLU A 794 -43.12 -70.04 -53.83
N PRO A 795 -43.27 -71.05 -52.97
CA PRO A 795 -44.43 -71.94 -52.90
C PRO A 795 -45.70 -71.21 -52.46
N VAL A 796 -46.86 -71.59 -53.00
CA VAL A 796 -48.14 -70.98 -52.63
C VAL A 796 -48.37 -71.13 -51.11
N GLY A 797 -48.58 -70.00 -50.43
CA GLY A 797 -48.83 -69.95 -48.99
C GLY A 797 -47.58 -69.77 -48.13
N ALA A 798 -46.39 -69.78 -48.72
CA ALA A 798 -45.16 -69.46 -47.99
C ALA A 798 -45.15 -67.97 -47.61
N ALA A 799 -44.70 -67.68 -46.38
CA ALA A 799 -44.63 -66.33 -45.84
C ALA A 799 -43.38 -66.17 -44.97
N PHE A 800 -42.97 -64.92 -44.72
CA PHE A 800 -41.94 -64.64 -43.74
C PHE A 800 -42.44 -64.95 -42.32
N ASP A 801 -41.69 -65.77 -41.61
CA ASP A 801 -41.90 -66.12 -40.21
C ASP A 801 -40.74 -65.55 -39.39
N ALA A 802 -41.05 -64.59 -38.52
CA ALA A 802 -40.06 -63.88 -37.71
C ALA A 802 -39.45 -64.76 -36.61
N ASP A 803 -40.20 -65.76 -36.11
CA ASP A 803 -39.73 -66.66 -35.05
C ASP A 803 -38.77 -67.71 -35.65
N LEU A 804 -39.06 -68.17 -36.86
CA LEU A 804 -38.17 -69.06 -37.64
C LEU A 804 -37.06 -68.31 -38.38
N LYS A 805 -37.11 -66.96 -38.39
CA LYS A 805 -36.14 -66.08 -39.07
C LYS A 805 -35.98 -66.38 -40.56
N GLY A 806 -37.08 -66.61 -41.29
CA GLY A 806 -37.01 -66.96 -42.71
C GLY A 806 -38.35 -67.14 -43.39
N VAL A 807 -38.34 -67.54 -44.66
CA VAL A 807 -39.57 -67.88 -45.39
C VAL A 807 -39.96 -69.32 -45.05
N ALA A 808 -41.15 -69.47 -44.49
CA ALA A 808 -41.67 -70.74 -43.99
C ALA A 808 -43.00 -71.11 -44.66
N LEU A 809 -43.24 -72.42 -44.77
CA LEU A 809 -44.50 -73.01 -45.18
C LEU A 809 -44.81 -74.17 -44.21
N GLY A 810 -46.01 -74.17 -43.62
CA GLY A 810 -46.39 -75.23 -42.67
C GLY A 810 -45.54 -75.28 -41.38
N GLY A 811 -44.97 -74.14 -40.95
CA GLY A 811 -44.16 -74.03 -39.73
C GLY A 811 -42.71 -74.53 -39.88
N GLN A 812 -42.23 -74.73 -41.11
CA GLN A 812 -40.85 -75.11 -41.41
C GLN A 812 -40.27 -74.17 -42.48
N ILE A 813 -38.97 -73.91 -42.41
CA ILE A 813 -38.24 -73.14 -43.43
C ILE A 813 -38.33 -73.87 -44.78
N VAL A 814 -38.66 -73.12 -45.83
CA VAL A 814 -38.78 -73.64 -47.19
C VAL A 814 -37.40 -74.01 -47.73
N THR A 815 -37.25 -75.24 -48.24
CA THR A 815 -36.03 -75.76 -48.89
C THR A 815 -36.19 -75.98 -50.41
N GLU A 816 -37.39 -75.79 -50.95
CA GLU A 816 -37.63 -75.70 -52.39
C GLU A 816 -37.53 -74.23 -52.88
N ALA A 817 -37.55 -74.01 -54.19
CA ALA A 817 -37.36 -72.67 -54.75
C ALA A 817 -38.45 -71.68 -54.27
N VAL A 818 -38.03 -70.62 -53.59
CA VAL A 818 -38.86 -69.47 -53.23
C VAL A 818 -38.79 -68.46 -54.38
N ASN A 819 -39.91 -68.29 -55.08
CA ASN A 819 -40.04 -67.38 -56.22
C ASN A 819 -40.80 -66.13 -55.79
N ILE A 820 -40.07 -65.03 -55.66
CA ILE A 820 -40.61 -63.69 -55.42
C ILE A 820 -40.68 -62.96 -56.76
N VAL A 821 -41.87 -62.50 -57.11
CA VAL A 821 -42.14 -61.83 -58.39
C VAL A 821 -42.69 -60.42 -58.18
N ARG A 822 -42.46 -59.57 -59.18
CA ARG A 822 -43.06 -58.22 -59.25
C ARG A 822 -44.59 -58.33 -59.28
N LEU A 823 -45.28 -57.37 -58.66
CA LEU A 823 -46.68 -57.13 -58.95
C LEU A 823 -46.79 -56.70 -60.41
N SER A 824 -47.57 -57.43 -61.21
CA SER A 824 -47.87 -57.04 -62.58
C SER A 824 -48.92 -55.92 -62.58
N ASP A 825 -48.75 -54.89 -63.41
CA ASP A 825 -49.69 -53.76 -63.55
C ASP A 825 -51.09 -54.12 -64.14
N GLY A 826 -51.49 -55.40 -64.15
CA GLY A 826 -52.73 -55.88 -64.78
C GLY A 826 -53.56 -56.83 -63.89
N ILE A 827 -54.79 -56.43 -63.55
CA ILE A 827 -55.82 -57.29 -62.92
C ILE A 827 -56.71 -57.89 -64.03
N ALA A 828 -56.95 -59.20 -63.97
CA ALA A 828 -57.68 -59.98 -64.97
C ALA A 828 -59.13 -59.52 -65.23
N ASN A 829 -59.55 -59.55 -66.50
CA ASN A 829 -60.95 -59.34 -66.92
C ASN A 829 -61.80 -60.58 -66.62
N ALA A 830 -62.89 -60.44 -65.86
CA ALA A 830 -63.94 -61.47 -65.78
C ALA A 830 -65.20 -60.97 -66.50
N GLU A 831 -65.73 -61.72 -67.46
CA GLU A 831 -67.01 -61.42 -68.10
C GLU A 831 -68.16 -61.60 -67.09
N LEU A 832 -68.91 -60.53 -66.84
CA LEU A 832 -70.12 -60.56 -66.01
C LEU A 832 -71.35 -60.59 -66.92
N ASP A 833 -72.26 -61.54 -66.69
CA ASP A 833 -73.51 -61.69 -67.44
C ASP A 833 -74.43 -60.47 -67.25
N LYS A 834 -74.74 -59.79 -68.35
CA LYS A 834 -75.55 -58.55 -68.38
C LYS A 834 -77.05 -58.81 -68.17
N THR A 835 -77.51 -60.04 -68.02
CA THR A 835 -78.94 -60.35 -67.91
C THR A 835 -79.57 -60.02 -66.55
N ASN A 836 -78.78 -59.75 -65.51
CA ASN A 836 -79.28 -59.58 -64.15
C ASN A 836 -79.39 -58.10 -63.70
N ALA A 837 -80.58 -57.50 -63.85
CA ALA A 837 -80.81 -56.07 -63.59
C ALA A 837 -80.77 -55.64 -62.10
N LEU A 838 -80.59 -56.57 -61.16
CA LEU A 838 -80.70 -56.33 -59.72
C LEU A 838 -79.35 -56.09 -58.99
N SER A 839 -78.21 -56.10 -59.69
CA SER A 839 -76.90 -55.87 -59.05
C SER A 839 -76.61 -54.39 -58.80
N ALA A 840 -76.04 -54.06 -57.63
CA ALA A 840 -75.63 -52.70 -57.33
C ALA A 840 -74.39 -52.32 -58.16
N VAL A 841 -74.49 -51.21 -58.90
CA VAL A 841 -73.42 -50.68 -59.76
C VAL A 841 -72.82 -49.45 -59.10
N TYR A 842 -71.49 -49.32 -59.15
CA TYR A 842 -70.74 -48.17 -58.66
C TYR A 842 -69.82 -47.62 -59.75
N THR A 843 -69.52 -46.32 -59.71
CA THR A 843 -68.41 -45.75 -60.49
C THR A 843 -67.07 -46.26 -59.98
N LEU A 844 -65.99 -46.07 -60.75
CA LEU A 844 -64.64 -46.40 -60.28
C LEU A 844 -64.24 -45.62 -59.00
N SER A 845 -64.86 -44.47 -58.76
CA SER A 845 -64.71 -43.66 -57.54
C SER A 845 -65.60 -44.09 -56.37
N GLY A 846 -66.37 -45.18 -56.50
CA GLY A 846 -67.20 -45.72 -55.42
C GLY A 846 -68.60 -45.11 -55.28
N THR A 847 -69.05 -44.27 -56.21
CA THR A 847 -70.39 -43.69 -56.19
C THR A 847 -71.43 -44.69 -56.69
N LYS A 848 -72.44 -45.02 -55.88
CA LYS A 848 -73.53 -45.93 -56.28
C LYS A 848 -74.39 -45.31 -57.37
N LEU A 849 -74.63 -46.04 -58.45
CA LEU A 849 -75.47 -45.65 -59.57
C LEU A 849 -76.86 -46.28 -59.44
N SER A 850 -77.90 -45.51 -59.79
CA SER A 850 -79.29 -45.99 -59.88
C SER A 850 -79.59 -46.70 -61.20
N THR A 851 -78.70 -46.59 -62.20
CA THR A 851 -78.85 -47.25 -63.50
C THR A 851 -78.51 -48.74 -63.39
N PRO A 852 -79.41 -49.65 -63.82
CA PRO A 852 -79.14 -51.09 -63.76
C PRO A 852 -78.04 -51.50 -64.76
N ILE A 853 -77.34 -52.60 -64.46
CA ILE A 853 -76.14 -53.08 -65.19
C ILE A 853 -76.36 -53.24 -66.71
N ASN A 854 -77.58 -53.56 -67.14
CA ASN A 854 -77.95 -53.79 -68.54
C ASN A 854 -78.22 -52.52 -69.35
N LYS A 855 -78.22 -51.34 -68.71
CA LYS A 855 -78.43 -50.03 -69.34
C LYS A 855 -77.26 -49.07 -69.11
N LEU A 856 -76.09 -49.59 -68.73
CA LEU A 856 -74.89 -48.78 -68.55
C LEU A 856 -74.34 -48.30 -69.90
N ASN A 857 -73.94 -47.03 -69.93
CA ASN A 857 -73.20 -46.46 -71.05
C ASN A 857 -71.77 -47.00 -71.07
N LYS A 858 -71.03 -46.75 -72.15
CA LYS A 858 -69.61 -47.13 -72.25
C LYS A 858 -68.81 -46.52 -71.10
N GLY A 859 -68.05 -47.33 -70.39
CA GLY A 859 -67.32 -46.89 -69.20
C GLY A 859 -66.86 -48.03 -68.31
N ILE A 860 -66.21 -47.66 -67.21
CA ILE A 860 -65.67 -48.59 -66.21
C ILE A 860 -66.49 -48.45 -64.93
N TYR A 861 -67.00 -49.57 -64.44
CA TYR A 861 -67.85 -49.65 -63.26
C TYR A 861 -67.37 -50.72 -62.30
N ILE A 862 -67.79 -50.65 -61.04
CA ILE A 862 -67.64 -51.74 -60.07
C ILE A 862 -69.02 -52.35 -59.83
N VAL A 863 -69.15 -53.66 -60.03
CA VAL A 863 -70.39 -54.41 -59.80
C VAL A 863 -70.06 -55.61 -58.93
N ASN A 864 -70.74 -55.73 -57.78
CA ASN A 864 -70.51 -56.80 -56.79
C ASN A 864 -69.01 -56.97 -56.43
N GLY A 865 -68.29 -55.85 -56.29
CA GLY A 865 -66.87 -55.84 -55.92
C GLY A 865 -65.88 -56.12 -57.06
N LYS A 866 -66.34 -56.31 -58.31
CA LYS A 866 -65.48 -56.55 -59.48
C LYS A 866 -65.58 -55.43 -60.51
N LYS A 867 -64.48 -55.13 -61.21
CA LYS A 867 -64.44 -54.12 -62.29
C LYS A 867 -65.10 -54.67 -63.56
N LEU A 868 -66.15 -54.01 -64.04
CA LEU A 868 -66.81 -54.27 -65.31
C LEU A 868 -66.47 -53.17 -66.31
N ILE A 869 -66.00 -53.55 -67.49
CA ILE A 869 -65.80 -52.63 -68.61
C ILE A 869 -66.98 -52.79 -69.57
N VAL A 870 -67.78 -51.74 -69.71
CA VAL A 870 -68.86 -51.65 -70.69
C VAL A 870 -68.26 -50.98 -71.93
N LYS A 871 -68.11 -51.75 -73.01
CA LYS A 871 -67.52 -51.31 -74.28
C LYS A 871 -68.50 -50.63 -75.21
#